data_AF-A0A0F9XWE4-F1
#
_entry.id   AF-A0A0F9XWE4-F1
#
_cell.length_a   1.000
_cell.length_b   1.000
_cell.length_c   1.000
_cell.angle_alpha   90.00
_cell.angle_beta   90.00
_cell.angle_gamma   90.00
#
_symmetry.space_group_name_H-M   'P 1'
#
loop_
_entity.id
_entity.type
_entity.pdbx_description
1 polymer ?
#
loop_
_entity_poly.entity_id
_entity_poly.type
_entity_poly.pdbx_seq_one_letter_code
_entity_poly.pdbx_strand_id
1 'polypeptide(L)'
;MRKPKPLTVVIKLGTSSIVDENTHEPLLPILTLIVDTAVKLRKDGHRVVIVSSGAIGALAAIGQCRLISLWDSLFAHLTQPVAQILLTRNDIADRTRYLNAQSTVNELLDMGVIPIVNENDTLAVSEIKFGDNDTLSAITAAMIHADLLFLMTDVDCLYDKNPRSNPDAKPIEIVEDISALEADVSSAGSALGTGGMSTKIIAARLGTSAGVTTIITRSSNPGNILSIVRYLHQSQPSRSASSVSLNLIAASENLETRPAPPLHTRFLPSTDPIRDRHFWLLHTPNPHGTLYIDEGAHKALLNKAGLLPVGVVDVEGNFAQQEVVRLIVVNRRSVPGPDGKRWEGLGLEVGRALVNYAAPEISRILGHQTTLARLRSGLAPRQTRPAAVLCRRNLSASSKLCAFQPLKPQNPKAGAMSSSATTLKGQPLDKVVLDAMLRRRMFYTPSFEIYGGVGGLYDYGPPGCALQANIVDLWRKHFVLEEDMLEVDCTALTPHDVLKTSGHVDKFADWMCKDPKNGEILRADHFVEAILEARLKGDKEARGQKVEEKEVDPKKKKKAKSAAAVKLDDAVVQEYEEVLAKIDNYGGPELGELIKKYDLKNPETGVLPSEPVAFNLMFQTSIGPSSNLPGYLRPETAQGQFLNFAKLLEFNQSQMPFASASIGKSYRNEISPRAGLLRVREFLMAEIEHFVDPEGGKKHSRFHEVEDVELVLLDRHVQLSGKTETKKMTIGQAVKDGVVDNETLGYFLARIHLFMKRIGVDLSKMRFRQHMANEMAHYACDCWDAELLTSTGWVECVGCADRSAYDLTVHAKKTGAPLVVRERLDEPKVIEEWQIDIQKKKFGPLFKKDAKTVETALEATSQEQREKLAKELTETGKIVLDVEGIADGKATIDKDSVAIEFRKRVENTREFTPNVIEPSFGIGRILYSLIEHNYWTRASDGGDESRGVLSFPPTVAPTKVLLVPLSSNPQFKPAVKALSQKLRSLGVSSRVDDSSASIGKRYSRNDELGTPLGITVDFQTLQDGSITLRDRDSTTQVRAEESKILDAIKSLVDGSKNWETVASELPKFEGQEVEVVAR
;
A
#
# COMPACT_ATOMS: atom_id res chain seq x y z
N MET A 1 22.31 -24.65 -52.08
CA MET A 1 22.99 -23.69 -51.19
C MET A 1 22.28 -23.70 -49.84
N ARG A 2 22.98 -23.92 -48.71
CA ARG A 2 22.38 -23.78 -47.37
C ARG A 2 21.91 -22.32 -47.21
N LYS A 3 20.67 -22.09 -46.79
CA LYS A 3 20.22 -20.74 -46.43
C LYS A 3 21.15 -20.20 -45.34
N PRO A 4 21.65 -18.95 -45.45
CA PRO A 4 22.51 -18.36 -44.41
C PRO A 4 21.77 -18.34 -43.08
N LYS A 5 22.52 -18.47 -41.98
CA LYS A 5 21.94 -18.46 -40.62
C LYS A 5 21.18 -17.14 -40.42
N PRO A 6 19.93 -17.16 -39.90
CA PRO A 6 19.23 -15.93 -39.59
C PRO A 6 19.99 -15.18 -38.49
N LEU A 7 20.25 -13.89 -38.70
CA LEU A 7 20.85 -12.99 -37.72
C LEU A 7 19.79 -12.02 -37.17
N THR A 8 19.98 -11.58 -35.94
CA THR A 8 19.25 -10.44 -35.36
C THR A 8 20.11 -9.17 -35.49
N VAL A 9 19.59 -8.18 -36.21
CA VAL A 9 20.30 -6.94 -36.57
C VAL A 9 19.59 -5.74 -35.95
N VAL A 10 20.32 -4.95 -35.17
CA VAL A 10 19.88 -3.66 -34.63
C VAL A 10 20.51 -2.54 -35.45
N ILE A 11 19.68 -1.62 -35.96
CA ILE A 11 20.12 -0.47 -36.74
C ILE A 11 19.82 0.80 -35.95
N LYS A 12 20.87 1.50 -35.52
CA LYS A 12 20.75 2.77 -34.82
C LYS A 12 20.87 3.93 -35.80
N LEU A 13 19.92 4.86 -35.70
CA LEU A 13 19.87 6.10 -36.49
C LEU A 13 20.00 7.31 -35.56
N GLY A 14 20.95 8.21 -35.85
CA GLY A 14 21.04 9.50 -35.17
C GLY A 14 20.06 10.52 -35.77
N THR A 15 19.73 11.59 -35.03
CA THR A 15 18.87 12.69 -35.54
C THR A 15 19.40 13.25 -36.86
N SER A 16 20.69 13.55 -36.94
CA SER A 16 21.35 14.06 -38.16
C SER A 16 21.37 13.07 -39.33
N SER A 17 21.06 11.79 -39.10
CA SER A 17 20.94 10.79 -40.16
C SER A 17 19.55 10.79 -40.82
N ILE A 18 18.55 11.40 -40.19
CA ILE A 18 17.14 11.32 -40.62
C ILE A 18 16.44 12.68 -40.69
N VAL A 19 17.07 13.76 -40.23
CA VAL A 19 16.58 15.13 -40.27
C VAL A 19 17.66 16.05 -40.83
N ASP A 20 17.27 16.99 -41.71
CA ASP A 20 18.15 18.02 -42.25
C ASP A 20 18.56 19.03 -41.18
N GLU A 21 19.83 19.43 -41.17
CA GLU A 21 20.35 20.27 -40.10
C GLU A 21 19.86 21.72 -40.11
N ASN A 22 19.41 22.21 -41.26
CA ASN A 22 18.98 23.60 -41.42
C ASN A 22 17.46 23.72 -41.49
N THR A 23 16.79 22.82 -42.20
CA THR A 23 15.32 22.90 -42.40
C THR A 23 14.54 22.17 -41.31
N HIS A 24 15.19 21.28 -40.56
CA HIS A 24 14.55 20.37 -39.58
C HIS A 24 13.49 19.44 -40.22
N GLU A 25 13.52 19.29 -41.54
CA GLU A 25 12.64 18.39 -42.28
C GLU A 25 13.22 16.97 -42.34
N PRO A 26 12.39 15.92 -42.41
CA PRO A 26 12.87 14.55 -42.54
C PRO A 26 13.63 14.32 -43.86
N LEU A 27 14.78 13.65 -43.80
CA LEU A 27 15.57 13.24 -44.97
C LEU A 27 14.92 12.02 -45.64
N LEU A 28 13.82 12.23 -46.35
CA LEU A 28 13.04 11.19 -47.03
C LEU A 28 13.86 10.23 -47.89
N PRO A 29 14.90 10.65 -48.65
CA PRO A 29 15.72 9.72 -49.41
C PRO A 29 16.44 8.70 -48.53
N ILE A 30 17.01 9.15 -47.40
CA ILE A 30 17.74 8.27 -46.48
C ILE A 30 16.77 7.34 -45.75
N LEU A 31 15.64 7.88 -45.26
CA LEU A 31 14.58 7.08 -44.63
C LEU A 31 14.07 5.97 -45.56
N THR A 32 13.81 6.29 -46.82
CA THR A 32 13.38 5.32 -47.84
C THR A 32 14.43 4.22 -48.06
N LEU A 33 15.71 4.57 -48.11
CA LEU A 33 16.80 3.59 -48.25
C LEU A 33 16.96 2.70 -47.01
N ILE A 34 16.72 3.24 -45.81
CA ILE A 34 16.71 2.44 -44.57
C ILE A 34 15.55 1.45 -44.59
N VAL A 35 14.35 1.89 -44.99
CA VAL A 35 13.17 1.02 -45.12
C VAL A 35 13.45 -0.11 -46.10
N ASP A 36 13.95 0.20 -47.29
CA ASP A 36 14.31 -0.80 -48.30
C ASP A 36 15.38 -1.78 -47.79
N THR A 37 16.41 -1.27 -47.10
CA THR A 37 17.48 -2.09 -46.50
C THR A 37 16.93 -3.03 -45.42
N ALA A 38 16.10 -2.53 -44.50
CA ALA A 38 15.51 -3.30 -43.42
C ALA A 38 14.57 -4.40 -43.94
N VAL A 39 13.74 -4.08 -44.94
CA VAL A 39 12.86 -5.05 -45.61
C VAL A 39 13.66 -6.10 -46.37
N LYS A 40 14.75 -5.72 -47.05
CA LYS A 40 15.64 -6.68 -47.72
C LYS A 40 16.31 -7.63 -46.74
N LEU A 41 16.82 -7.13 -45.61
CA LEU A 41 17.38 -7.98 -44.54
C LEU A 41 16.33 -8.96 -44.00
N ARG A 42 15.09 -8.51 -43.79
CA ARG A 42 13.95 -9.36 -43.40
C ARG A 42 13.65 -10.44 -44.45
N LYS A 43 13.60 -10.07 -45.73
CA LYS A 43 13.40 -11.01 -46.85
C LYS A 43 14.54 -12.04 -46.95
N ASP A 44 15.76 -11.64 -46.62
CA ASP A 44 16.94 -12.52 -46.52
C ASP A 44 16.89 -13.43 -45.26
N GLY A 45 15.85 -13.30 -44.42
CA GLY A 45 15.57 -14.16 -43.27
C GLY A 45 16.10 -13.63 -41.94
N HIS A 46 16.53 -12.36 -41.87
CA HIS A 46 17.07 -11.75 -40.66
C HIS A 46 15.97 -11.07 -39.82
N ARG A 47 16.16 -11.03 -38.49
CA ARG A 47 15.32 -10.26 -37.56
C ARG A 47 15.89 -8.84 -37.49
N VAL A 48 15.07 -7.80 -37.63
CA VAL A 48 15.54 -6.41 -37.70
C VAL A 48 14.82 -5.55 -36.67
N VAL A 49 15.58 -4.77 -35.92
CA VAL A 49 15.08 -3.73 -34.99
C VAL A 49 15.71 -2.40 -35.38
N ILE A 50 14.92 -1.33 -35.40
CA ILE A 50 15.41 0.03 -35.64
C ILE A 50 15.36 0.81 -34.33
N VAL A 51 16.43 1.52 -34.01
CA VAL A 51 16.51 2.43 -32.88
C VAL A 51 16.70 3.84 -33.42
N SER A 52 15.72 4.72 -33.22
CA SER A 52 15.66 6.03 -33.88
C SER A 52 15.49 7.17 -32.87
N SER A 53 15.96 8.36 -33.26
CA SER A 53 15.72 9.59 -32.50
C SER A 53 14.32 10.15 -32.76
N GLY A 54 13.60 10.56 -31.71
CA GLY A 54 12.26 11.15 -31.78
C GLY A 54 12.18 12.62 -32.23
N ALA A 55 13.33 13.26 -32.49
CA ALA A 55 13.46 14.70 -32.68
C ALA A 55 13.04 15.22 -34.08
N ILE A 56 11.84 14.86 -34.57
CA ILE A 56 11.25 15.48 -35.78
C ILE A 56 10.35 16.67 -35.36
N GLY A 57 10.95 17.77 -34.91
CA GLY A 57 10.23 19.01 -34.56
C GLY A 57 10.56 19.57 -33.18
N ALA A 58 10.08 20.79 -32.88
CA ALA A 58 10.48 21.59 -31.72
C ALA A 58 10.11 21.00 -30.34
N LEU A 59 9.22 20.01 -30.27
CA LEU A 59 8.80 19.33 -29.04
C LEU A 59 8.78 17.81 -29.27
N ALA A 60 9.38 17.04 -28.35
CA ALA A 60 9.52 15.59 -28.48
C ALA A 60 8.17 14.86 -28.65
N ALA A 61 7.11 15.29 -27.95
CA ALA A 61 5.77 14.73 -28.10
C ALA A 61 5.22 14.89 -29.54
N ILE A 62 5.45 16.03 -30.17
CA ILE A 62 4.98 16.31 -31.54
C ILE A 62 5.83 15.54 -32.54
N GLY A 63 7.16 15.54 -32.35
CA GLY A 63 8.08 14.90 -33.28
C GLY A 63 8.00 13.38 -33.29
N GLN A 64 7.76 12.78 -32.13
CA GLN A 64 7.61 11.33 -31.99
C GLN A 64 6.37 10.81 -32.77
N CYS A 65 5.24 11.53 -32.71
CA CYS A 65 4.03 11.18 -33.48
C CYS A 65 4.24 11.33 -34.99
N ARG A 66 4.94 12.38 -35.42
CA ARG A 66 5.25 12.60 -36.86
C ARG A 66 6.21 11.55 -37.40
N LEU A 67 7.24 11.21 -36.64
CA LEU A 67 8.24 10.21 -37.01
C LEU A 67 7.63 8.83 -37.19
N ILE A 68 6.79 8.37 -36.25
CA ILE A 68 6.19 7.04 -36.37
C ILE A 68 5.17 6.97 -37.52
N SER A 69 4.40 8.05 -37.73
CA SER A 69 3.51 8.14 -38.90
C SER A 69 4.29 8.04 -40.21
N LEU A 70 5.46 8.69 -40.28
CA LEU A 70 6.34 8.60 -41.44
C LEU A 70 6.93 7.20 -41.64
N TRP A 71 7.39 6.55 -40.57
CA TRP A 71 7.84 5.16 -40.65
C TRP A 71 6.73 4.23 -41.11
N ASP A 72 5.54 4.31 -40.50
CA ASP A 72 4.40 3.48 -40.86
C ASP A 72 4.00 3.67 -42.33
N SER A 73 3.92 4.92 -42.80
CA SER A 73 3.63 5.22 -44.20
C SER A 73 4.68 4.63 -45.16
N LEU A 74 5.98 4.79 -44.86
CA LEU A 74 7.04 4.29 -45.75
C LEU A 74 7.11 2.76 -45.78
N PHE A 75 6.98 2.10 -44.63
CA PHE A 75 7.00 0.64 -44.54
C PHE A 75 5.71 0.00 -45.11
N ALA A 76 4.56 0.67 -45.00
CA ALA A 76 3.29 0.21 -45.55
C ALA A 76 3.35 0.01 -47.08
N HIS A 77 4.10 0.84 -47.80
CA HIS A 77 4.33 0.67 -49.25
C HIS A 77 5.01 -0.65 -49.62
N LEU A 78 5.71 -1.28 -48.66
CA LEU A 78 6.36 -2.59 -48.83
C LEU A 78 5.66 -3.70 -48.05
N THR A 79 4.41 -3.47 -47.61
CA THR A 79 3.57 -4.40 -46.82
C THR A 79 4.26 -4.96 -45.57
N GLN A 80 5.20 -4.19 -45.00
CA GLN A 80 5.94 -4.57 -43.82
C GLN A 80 5.34 -3.88 -42.59
N PRO A 81 4.72 -4.62 -41.64
CA PRO A 81 4.24 -4.01 -40.41
C PRO A 81 5.39 -3.52 -39.54
N VAL A 82 5.17 -2.38 -38.88
CA VAL A 82 6.05 -1.81 -37.86
C VAL A 82 5.29 -1.62 -36.54
N ALA A 83 6.02 -1.58 -35.43
CA ALA A 83 5.44 -1.26 -34.13
C ALA A 83 6.37 -0.34 -33.36
N GLN A 84 5.81 0.72 -32.76
CA GLN A 84 6.57 1.63 -31.92
C GLN A 84 6.73 1.03 -30.52
N ILE A 85 7.95 1.11 -29.99
CA ILE A 85 8.25 0.79 -28.60
C ILE A 85 8.90 2.02 -27.98
N LEU A 86 8.25 2.57 -26.96
CA LEU A 86 8.73 3.70 -26.19
C LEU A 86 9.33 3.17 -24.89
N LEU A 87 10.62 3.42 -24.67
CA LEU A 87 11.31 3.02 -23.44
C LEU A 87 11.76 4.26 -22.68
N THR A 88 11.51 4.29 -21.37
CA THR A 88 12.17 5.22 -20.46
C THR A 88 13.37 4.54 -19.81
N ARG A 89 14.29 5.33 -19.25
CA ARG A 89 15.35 4.79 -18.39
C ARG A 89 14.79 3.91 -17.26
N ASN A 90 13.64 4.26 -16.68
CA ASN A 90 13.02 3.49 -15.61
C ASN A 90 12.53 2.12 -16.10
N ASP A 91 12.08 2.01 -17.34
CA ASP A 91 11.63 0.75 -17.92
C ASP A 91 12.79 -0.22 -18.16
N ILE A 92 13.98 0.32 -18.45
CA ILE A 92 15.18 -0.48 -18.64
C ILE A 92 15.82 -0.80 -17.26
N ALA A 93 15.87 0.18 -16.35
CA ALA A 93 16.43 0.06 -15.00
C ALA A 93 15.70 -0.94 -14.10
N ASP A 94 14.37 -1.05 -14.23
CA ASP A 94 13.60 -2.06 -13.50
C ASP A 94 13.70 -3.43 -14.20
N ARG A 95 14.04 -4.49 -13.45
CA ARG A 95 14.26 -5.82 -14.04
C ARG A 95 13.00 -6.41 -14.66
N THR A 96 11.84 -6.18 -14.05
CA THR A 96 10.57 -6.74 -14.53
C THR A 96 10.14 -6.04 -15.80
N ARG A 97 10.22 -4.70 -15.82
CA ARG A 97 9.94 -3.90 -17.02
C ARG A 97 10.92 -4.19 -18.15
N TYR A 98 12.21 -4.39 -17.84
CA TYR A 98 13.22 -4.84 -18.80
C TYR A 98 12.85 -6.19 -19.43
N LEU A 99 12.43 -7.17 -18.61
CA LEU A 99 12.00 -8.48 -19.11
C LEU A 99 10.71 -8.39 -19.95
N ASN A 100 9.78 -7.52 -19.57
CA ASN A 100 8.58 -7.26 -20.34
C ASN A 100 8.93 -6.62 -21.69
N ALA A 101 9.79 -5.60 -21.71
CA ALA A 101 10.28 -4.97 -22.94
C ALA A 101 11.00 -5.99 -23.84
N GLN A 102 11.88 -6.83 -23.27
CA GLN A 102 12.54 -7.92 -23.98
C GLN A 102 11.53 -8.88 -24.61
N SER A 103 10.48 -9.25 -23.87
CA SER A 103 9.45 -10.17 -24.33
C SER A 103 8.64 -9.54 -25.46
N THR A 104 8.21 -8.28 -25.31
CA THR A 104 7.49 -7.54 -26.34
C THR A 104 8.29 -7.41 -27.63
N VAL A 105 9.57 -7.05 -27.57
CA VAL A 105 10.41 -6.94 -28.78
C VAL A 105 10.55 -8.31 -29.47
N ASN A 106 10.74 -9.38 -28.71
CA ASN A 106 10.86 -10.73 -29.28
C ASN A 106 9.56 -11.21 -29.93
N GLU A 107 8.42 -11.03 -29.26
CA GLU A 107 7.11 -11.39 -29.79
C GLU A 107 6.81 -10.62 -31.09
N LEU A 108 7.11 -9.32 -31.16
CA LEU A 108 6.94 -8.53 -32.38
C LEU A 108 7.82 -9.06 -33.52
N LEU A 109 9.08 -9.39 -33.24
CA LEU A 109 9.97 -9.97 -34.24
C LEU A 109 9.47 -11.33 -34.74
N ASP A 110 8.86 -12.14 -33.87
CA ASP A 110 8.30 -13.46 -34.18
C ASP A 110 6.99 -13.35 -34.98
N MET A 111 6.19 -12.31 -34.74
CA MET A 111 5.05 -11.91 -35.58
C MET A 111 5.46 -11.34 -36.94
N GLY A 112 6.76 -11.12 -37.14
CA GLY A 112 7.29 -10.59 -38.37
C GLY A 112 7.20 -9.07 -38.51
N VAL A 113 6.94 -8.37 -37.41
CA VAL A 113 6.92 -6.92 -37.31
C VAL A 113 8.34 -6.39 -37.14
N ILE A 114 8.66 -5.21 -37.68
CA ILE A 114 9.91 -4.50 -37.38
C ILE A 114 9.65 -3.54 -36.21
N PRO A 115 10.25 -3.77 -35.03
CA PRO A 115 10.13 -2.85 -33.91
C PRO A 115 10.94 -1.57 -34.15
N ILE A 116 10.31 -0.42 -33.90
CA ILE A 116 10.93 0.90 -33.89
C ILE A 116 11.04 1.35 -32.43
N VAL A 117 12.24 1.26 -31.86
CA VAL A 117 12.52 1.56 -30.45
C VAL A 117 13.03 2.99 -30.31
N ASN A 118 12.34 3.80 -29.52
CA ASN A 118 12.71 5.18 -29.23
C ASN A 118 12.65 5.45 -27.72
N GLU A 119 13.35 6.48 -27.27
CA GLU A 119 13.23 7.00 -25.91
C GLU A 119 11.91 7.77 -25.72
N ASN A 120 11.28 7.65 -24.55
CA ASN A 120 10.04 8.38 -24.23
C ASN A 120 10.34 9.70 -23.49
N ASP A 121 10.74 10.72 -24.25
CA ASP A 121 11.23 12.01 -23.72
C ASP A 121 10.14 12.91 -23.08
N THR A 122 8.86 12.54 -23.18
CA THR A 122 7.74 13.39 -22.72
C THR A 122 7.63 13.56 -21.19
N LEU A 123 8.31 12.69 -20.42
CA LEU A 123 8.30 12.67 -18.96
C LEU A 123 9.62 13.17 -18.34
N ALA A 124 10.58 13.62 -19.15
CA ALA A 124 11.90 14.02 -18.68
C ALA A 124 11.92 15.47 -18.18
N VAL A 125 11.53 15.68 -16.92
CA VAL A 125 11.87 16.89 -16.15
C VAL A 125 13.37 16.86 -15.86
N SER A 126 14.13 17.64 -16.61
CA SER A 126 15.59 17.55 -16.72
C SER A 126 16.35 17.57 -15.38
N GLU A 127 16.90 16.42 -14.98
CA GLU A 127 18.24 16.27 -14.40
C GLU A 127 18.64 14.77 -14.44
N ILE A 128 19.86 14.50 -14.95
CA ILE A 128 20.46 13.19 -15.32
C ILE A 128 20.07 12.63 -16.70
N LYS A 129 20.77 13.12 -17.75
CA LYS A 129 20.85 12.54 -19.10
C LYS A 129 20.94 11.01 -19.06
N PHE A 130 19.88 10.31 -19.48
CA PHE A 130 20.06 9.18 -20.39
C PHE A 130 20.21 9.86 -21.76
N GLY A 131 21.45 9.96 -22.25
CA GLY A 131 21.85 11.12 -23.08
C GLY A 131 21.91 10.90 -24.58
N ASP A 132 21.82 9.66 -25.07
CA ASP A 132 21.96 9.35 -26.49
C ASP A 132 21.26 8.03 -26.92
N ASN A 133 20.73 8.05 -28.14
CA ASN A 133 20.19 6.85 -28.80
C ASN A 133 21.26 5.78 -29.07
N ASP A 134 22.55 6.14 -28.99
CA ASP A 134 23.67 5.20 -29.14
C ASP A 134 23.64 4.16 -28.00
N THR A 135 23.52 4.61 -26.75
CA THR A 135 23.45 3.76 -25.56
C THR A 135 22.16 2.94 -25.53
N LEU A 136 21.02 3.57 -25.86
CA LEU A 136 19.74 2.86 -25.98
C LEU A 136 19.84 1.71 -26.99
N SER A 137 20.52 1.92 -28.12
CA SER A 137 20.68 0.89 -29.15
C SER A 137 21.56 -0.28 -28.70
N ALA A 138 22.63 -0.01 -27.95
CA ALA A 138 23.49 -1.05 -27.40
C ALA A 138 22.81 -1.87 -26.31
N ILE A 139 22.01 -1.22 -25.45
CA ILE A 139 21.18 -1.92 -24.46
C ILE A 139 20.10 -2.75 -25.16
N THR A 140 19.44 -2.19 -26.18
CA THR A 140 18.41 -2.91 -26.96
C THR A 140 19.02 -4.15 -27.62
N ALA A 141 20.18 -4.01 -28.24
CA ALA A 141 20.91 -5.11 -28.86
C ALA A 141 21.29 -6.20 -27.84
N ALA A 142 21.79 -5.82 -26.67
CA ALA A 142 22.09 -6.77 -25.60
C ALA A 142 20.83 -7.44 -25.04
N MET A 143 19.75 -6.68 -24.87
CA MET A 143 18.45 -7.14 -24.35
C MET A 143 17.85 -8.22 -25.23
N ILE A 144 17.92 -8.09 -26.56
CA ILE A 144 17.34 -9.09 -27.48
C ILE A 144 18.35 -10.10 -28.01
N HIS A 145 19.55 -10.12 -27.46
CA HIS A 145 20.66 -10.98 -27.90
C HIS A 145 20.95 -10.84 -29.40
N ALA A 146 21.06 -9.61 -29.87
CA ALA A 146 21.36 -9.32 -31.27
C ALA A 146 22.74 -9.86 -31.67
N ASP A 147 22.88 -10.27 -32.94
CA ASP A 147 24.16 -10.67 -33.50
C ASP A 147 24.97 -9.44 -33.93
N LEU A 148 24.28 -8.43 -34.47
CA LEU A 148 24.87 -7.23 -35.05
C LEU A 148 24.19 -5.95 -34.53
N LEU A 149 25.00 -4.95 -34.20
CA LEU A 149 24.58 -3.57 -33.94
C LEU A 149 25.26 -2.62 -34.93
N PHE A 150 24.48 -1.93 -35.75
CA PHE A 150 24.98 -0.90 -36.66
C PHE A 150 24.75 0.48 -36.04
N LEU A 151 25.83 1.22 -35.80
CA LEU A 151 25.82 2.62 -35.40
C LEU A 151 26.02 3.48 -36.66
N MET A 152 24.92 3.97 -37.23
CA MET A 152 24.97 4.77 -38.46
C MET A 152 25.44 6.20 -38.14
N THR A 153 26.52 6.64 -38.77
CA THR A 153 27.17 7.94 -38.52
C THR A 153 27.49 8.69 -39.81
N ASP A 154 27.83 9.97 -39.71
CA ASP A 154 28.25 10.83 -40.83
C ASP A 154 29.62 10.45 -41.45
N VAL A 155 30.49 9.78 -40.69
CA VAL A 155 31.74 9.17 -41.18
C VAL A 155 31.55 7.70 -41.61
N ASP A 156 32.44 7.19 -42.45
CA ASP A 156 32.41 5.79 -42.92
C ASP A 156 33.01 4.79 -41.94
N CYS A 157 33.99 5.20 -41.13
CA CYS A 157 34.62 4.36 -40.11
C CYS A 157 35.24 5.23 -38.99
N LEU A 158 35.80 4.60 -37.97
CA LEU A 158 36.67 5.22 -36.98
C LEU A 158 38.06 5.45 -37.61
N TYR A 159 38.67 6.60 -37.30
CA TYR A 159 40.02 6.95 -37.72
C TYR A 159 40.94 7.07 -36.51
N ASP A 160 42.25 6.89 -36.72
CA ASP A 160 43.28 7.07 -35.69
C ASP A 160 43.39 8.53 -35.20
N LYS A 161 43.07 9.49 -36.06
CA LYS A 161 43.00 10.93 -35.80
C LYS A 161 41.71 11.50 -36.38
N ASN A 162 41.27 12.66 -35.90
CA ASN A 162 40.10 13.32 -36.47
C ASN A 162 40.34 13.69 -37.94
N PRO A 163 39.60 13.11 -38.91
CA PRO A 163 39.85 13.29 -40.34
C PRO A 163 39.45 14.69 -40.84
N ARG A 164 38.68 15.46 -40.05
CA ARG A 164 38.33 16.86 -40.37
C ARG A 164 39.48 17.84 -40.10
N SER A 165 40.35 17.51 -39.14
CA SER A 165 41.50 18.35 -38.76
C SER A 165 42.84 17.77 -39.21
N ASN A 166 42.90 16.47 -39.53
CA ASN A 166 44.12 15.78 -39.97
C ASN A 166 43.85 15.01 -41.28
N PRO A 167 44.32 15.51 -42.44
CA PRO A 167 44.14 14.85 -43.73
C PRO A 167 44.80 13.46 -43.84
N ASP A 168 45.84 13.20 -43.05
CA ASP A 168 46.59 11.92 -43.05
C ASP A 168 45.99 10.85 -42.11
N ALA A 169 44.77 11.07 -41.60
CA ALA A 169 44.10 10.13 -40.71
C ALA A 169 43.84 8.78 -41.38
N LYS A 170 44.21 7.69 -40.71
CA LYS A 170 44.09 6.31 -41.22
C LYS A 170 42.82 5.64 -40.69
N PRO A 171 42.10 4.88 -41.54
CA PRO A 171 40.90 4.16 -41.12
C PRO A 171 41.27 2.97 -40.22
N ILE A 172 40.45 2.74 -39.19
CA ILE A 172 40.52 1.61 -38.29
C ILE A 172 39.40 0.64 -38.68
N GLU A 173 39.74 -0.44 -39.39
CA GLU A 173 38.74 -1.39 -39.90
C GLU A 173 38.29 -2.42 -38.87
N ILE A 174 39.21 -2.88 -37.99
CA ILE A 174 38.91 -3.90 -36.99
C ILE A 174 39.44 -3.44 -35.63
N VAL A 175 38.59 -3.56 -34.62
CA VAL A 175 38.94 -3.35 -33.21
C VAL A 175 38.72 -4.66 -32.48
N GLU A 176 39.80 -5.38 -32.21
CA GLU A 176 39.77 -6.66 -31.48
C GLU A 176 39.61 -6.44 -29.97
N ASP A 177 40.35 -5.47 -29.41
CA ASP A 177 40.23 -5.05 -28.02
C ASP A 177 39.97 -3.55 -27.94
N ILE A 178 38.69 -3.21 -27.73
CA ILE A 178 38.25 -1.83 -27.52
C ILE A 178 38.80 -1.20 -26.22
N SER A 179 39.45 -1.97 -25.35
CA SER A 179 40.15 -1.47 -24.15
C SER A 179 41.48 -0.79 -24.50
N ALA A 180 42.15 -1.24 -25.56
CA ALA A 180 43.47 -0.77 -26.00
C ALA A 180 43.39 0.32 -27.10
N LEU A 181 42.18 0.77 -27.41
CA LEU A 181 41.92 1.74 -28.48
C LEU A 181 42.28 3.17 -28.02
N GLU A 182 43.42 3.68 -28.48
CA GLU A 182 43.80 5.10 -28.40
C GLU A 182 43.25 5.83 -29.63
N ALA A 183 42.02 6.34 -29.56
CA ALA A 183 41.43 7.16 -30.61
C ALA A 183 41.05 8.55 -30.06
N ASP A 184 41.38 9.60 -30.80
CA ASP A 184 41.04 10.97 -30.42
C ASP A 184 39.51 11.19 -30.45
N VAL A 185 38.91 11.39 -29.28
CA VAL A 185 37.46 11.50 -29.06
C VAL A 185 36.96 12.95 -28.97
N SER A 186 37.82 13.94 -29.25
CA SER A 186 37.50 15.37 -29.06
C SER A 186 36.66 15.97 -30.19
N SER A 187 35.42 15.49 -30.40
CA SER A 187 34.44 16.16 -31.27
C SER A 187 33.16 16.49 -30.50
N ALA A 188 32.85 17.78 -30.33
CA ALA A 188 31.54 18.23 -29.88
C ALA A 188 30.45 17.79 -30.90
N GLY A 189 29.27 17.39 -30.42
CA GLY A 189 28.15 16.94 -31.27
C GLY A 189 27.67 18.02 -32.25
N SER A 190 26.92 17.61 -33.30
CA SER A 190 26.32 18.57 -34.23
C SER A 190 25.19 19.37 -33.55
N ALA A 191 24.78 20.50 -34.14
CA ALA A 191 23.77 21.40 -33.54
C ALA A 191 22.43 20.70 -33.21
N LEU A 192 22.11 19.59 -33.89
CA LEU A 192 20.90 18.77 -33.69
C LEU A 192 21.15 17.40 -33.02
N GLY A 193 22.42 17.01 -32.84
CA GLY A 193 22.80 15.70 -32.30
C GLY A 193 23.54 15.82 -30.96
N THR A 194 23.02 15.18 -29.92
CA THR A 194 23.63 15.21 -28.58
C THR A 194 24.88 14.32 -28.43
N GLY A 195 25.17 13.42 -29.37
CA GLY A 195 26.20 12.37 -29.23
C GLY A 195 27.31 12.41 -30.28
N GLY A 196 28.54 12.71 -29.84
CA GLY A 196 29.77 12.73 -30.66
C GLY A 196 30.35 11.32 -30.95
N MET A 197 31.63 11.23 -31.32
CA MET A 197 32.30 9.92 -31.50
C MET A 197 32.50 9.16 -30.17
N SER A 198 32.59 9.89 -29.06
CA SER A 198 32.68 9.32 -27.71
C SER A 198 31.49 8.44 -27.36
N THR A 199 30.26 8.85 -27.68
CA THR A 199 29.03 8.09 -27.38
C THR A 199 28.94 6.79 -28.17
N LYS A 200 29.41 6.80 -29.42
CA LYS A 200 29.46 5.61 -30.28
C LYS A 200 30.48 4.59 -29.79
N ILE A 201 31.65 5.04 -29.31
CA ILE A 201 32.64 4.15 -28.69
C ILE A 201 32.11 3.56 -27.39
N ILE A 202 31.37 4.33 -26.59
CA ILE A 202 30.69 3.82 -25.37
C ILE A 202 29.66 2.76 -25.75
N ALA A 203 28.81 3.02 -26.75
CA ALA A 203 27.83 2.04 -27.24
C ALA A 203 28.49 0.78 -27.82
N ALA A 204 29.57 0.92 -28.59
CA ALA A 204 30.36 -0.20 -29.10
C ALA A 204 30.99 -1.02 -27.97
N ARG A 205 31.50 -0.37 -26.92
CA ARG A 205 32.03 -1.04 -25.72
C ARG A 205 30.93 -1.84 -25.02
N LEU A 206 29.73 -1.26 -24.91
CA LEU A 206 28.60 -1.91 -24.28
C LEU A 206 28.12 -3.12 -25.10
N GLY A 207 27.91 -2.95 -26.41
CA GLY A 207 27.48 -4.02 -27.32
C GLY A 207 28.48 -5.19 -27.37
N THR A 208 29.77 -4.90 -27.55
CA THR A 208 30.82 -5.94 -27.58
C THR A 208 30.93 -6.71 -26.28
N SER A 209 30.74 -6.05 -25.13
CA SER A 209 30.73 -6.71 -23.82
C SER A 209 29.56 -7.69 -23.66
N ALA A 210 28.43 -7.43 -24.33
CA ALA A 210 27.27 -8.33 -24.38
C ALA A 210 27.43 -9.50 -25.36
N GLY A 211 28.52 -9.51 -26.14
CA GLY A 211 28.75 -10.47 -27.21
C GLY A 211 28.11 -10.08 -28.55
N VAL A 212 27.72 -8.82 -28.72
CA VAL A 212 27.20 -8.28 -29.99
C VAL A 212 28.37 -7.77 -30.82
N THR A 213 28.42 -8.10 -32.11
CA THR A 213 29.37 -7.46 -33.03
C THR A 213 28.86 -6.05 -33.35
N THR A 214 29.59 -5.00 -32.98
CA THR A 214 29.19 -3.61 -33.26
C THR A 214 29.93 -3.08 -34.48
N ILE A 215 29.24 -2.37 -35.36
CA ILE A 215 29.76 -1.83 -36.60
C ILE A 215 29.45 -0.34 -36.68
N ILE A 216 30.46 0.47 -37.02
CA ILE A 216 30.29 1.88 -37.39
C ILE A 216 30.37 1.97 -38.91
N THR A 217 29.37 2.61 -39.54
CA THR A 217 29.36 2.86 -40.98
C THR A 217 28.52 4.10 -41.35
N ARG A 218 28.65 4.56 -42.59
CA ARG A 218 28.08 5.82 -43.07
C ARG A 218 26.54 5.78 -43.20
N SER A 219 25.87 6.77 -42.63
CA SER A 219 24.40 6.93 -42.61
C SER A 219 23.79 7.34 -43.94
N SER A 220 24.50 8.12 -44.75
CA SER A 220 24.05 8.53 -46.08
C SER A 220 24.01 7.39 -47.11
N ASN A 221 24.55 6.21 -46.78
CA ASN A 221 24.44 5.01 -47.60
C ASN A 221 24.02 3.77 -46.78
N PRO A 222 22.73 3.67 -46.38
CA PRO A 222 22.21 2.54 -45.60
C PRO A 222 22.41 1.17 -46.26
N GLY A 223 22.52 1.12 -47.60
CA GLY A 223 22.78 -0.10 -48.36
C GLY A 223 24.10 -0.79 -48.01
N ASN A 224 25.03 -0.07 -47.36
CA ASN A 224 26.26 -0.65 -46.82
C ASN A 224 25.99 -1.78 -45.83
N ILE A 225 24.91 -1.69 -45.04
CA ILE A 225 24.53 -2.72 -44.05
C ILE A 225 24.37 -4.07 -44.73
N LEU A 226 23.64 -4.13 -45.85
CA LEU A 226 23.38 -5.36 -46.58
C LEU A 226 24.68 -5.98 -47.13
N SER A 227 25.57 -5.13 -47.66
CA SER A 227 26.87 -5.57 -48.18
C SER A 227 27.77 -6.11 -47.07
N ILE A 228 27.83 -5.44 -45.93
CA ILE A 228 28.62 -5.87 -44.76
C ILE A 228 28.07 -7.19 -44.20
N VAL A 229 26.75 -7.32 -44.01
CA VAL A 229 26.12 -8.56 -43.53
C VAL A 229 26.44 -9.74 -44.45
N ARG A 230 26.36 -9.55 -45.77
CA ARG A 230 26.68 -10.59 -46.76
C ARG A 230 28.15 -10.97 -46.72
N TYR A 231 29.05 -10.00 -46.63
CA TYR A 231 30.49 -10.23 -46.49
C TYR A 231 30.82 -11.03 -45.22
N LEU A 232 30.21 -10.68 -44.08
CA LEU A 232 30.42 -11.39 -42.81
C LEU A 232 29.93 -12.84 -42.85
N HIS A 233 28.82 -13.12 -43.55
CA HIS A 233 28.35 -14.49 -43.75
C HIS A 233 29.30 -15.34 -44.59
N GLN A 234 29.93 -14.75 -45.60
CA GLN A 234 30.88 -15.45 -46.49
C GLN A 234 32.24 -15.69 -45.82
N SER A 235 32.52 -15.00 -44.72
CA SER A 235 33.82 -14.99 -44.03
C SER A 235 33.89 -15.93 -42.80
N GLN A 236 32.83 -16.65 -42.44
CA GLN A 236 32.88 -17.62 -41.32
C GLN A 236 33.44 -18.99 -41.77
N PRO A 237 34.45 -19.56 -41.08
CA PRO A 237 34.94 -20.91 -41.39
C PRO A 237 33.89 -21.97 -41.02
N SER A 238 33.64 -22.92 -41.92
CA SER A 238 32.70 -24.02 -41.71
C SER A 238 33.12 -24.87 -40.50
N ARG A 239 32.39 -24.79 -39.40
CA ARG A 239 32.52 -25.75 -38.28
C ARG A 239 31.90 -27.09 -38.68
N SER A 240 32.66 -27.90 -39.39
CA SER A 240 32.43 -29.35 -39.53
C SER A 240 33.77 -30.07 -39.69
N ALA A 241 34.33 -30.54 -38.58
CA ALA A 241 35.12 -31.77 -38.46
C ALA A 241 35.82 -31.79 -37.09
N SER A 242 35.38 -32.69 -36.21
CA SER A 242 36.22 -33.20 -35.13
C SER A 242 37.29 -34.11 -35.71
N SER A 243 38.53 -33.93 -35.24
CA SER A 243 39.73 -34.80 -35.39
C SER A 243 40.17 -35.16 -36.82
N VAL A 244 41.35 -34.66 -37.23
CA VAL A 244 42.59 -35.43 -37.51
C VAL A 244 43.65 -34.46 -38.08
N SER A 245 44.89 -34.76 -37.72
CA SER A 245 46.21 -34.19 -38.00
C SER A 245 46.45 -33.43 -39.31
N LEU A 246 47.33 -32.42 -39.18
CA LEU A 246 48.37 -31.95 -40.12
C LEU A 246 48.16 -32.27 -41.60
N ASN A 247 47.79 -31.24 -42.39
CA ASN A 247 48.45 -30.89 -43.65
C ASN A 247 48.02 -29.48 -44.06
N LEU A 248 48.91 -28.52 -43.79
CA LEU A 248 49.01 -27.27 -44.54
C LEU A 248 49.53 -27.65 -45.93
N ILE A 249 48.78 -27.34 -46.98
CA ILE A 249 49.08 -27.27 -48.43
C ILE A 249 47.83 -27.76 -49.16
N ALA A 250 46.90 -26.85 -49.44
CA ALA A 250 45.88 -26.90 -50.51
C ALA A 250 44.69 -25.97 -50.16
N ALA A 251 44.92 -24.67 -50.11
CA ALA A 251 43.86 -23.65 -50.20
C ALA A 251 44.47 -22.27 -50.51
N SER A 252 45.34 -22.19 -51.53
CA SER A 252 45.86 -20.91 -52.05
C SER A 252 45.22 -20.52 -53.38
N GLU A 253 44.02 -21.01 -53.70
CA GLU A 253 43.30 -20.63 -54.92
C GLU A 253 41.88 -20.19 -54.55
N ASN A 254 41.56 -18.93 -54.87
CA ASN A 254 40.31 -18.17 -54.62
C ASN A 254 40.26 -17.24 -53.40
N LEU A 255 41.32 -16.47 -53.12
CA LEU A 255 41.22 -15.25 -52.31
C LEU A 255 41.02 -13.95 -53.13
N GLU A 256 41.17 -13.98 -54.46
CA GLU A 256 41.27 -12.74 -55.28
C GLU A 256 39.96 -12.22 -55.92
N THR A 257 38.79 -12.82 -55.67
CA THR A 257 37.52 -12.39 -56.31
C THR A 257 36.37 -12.10 -55.34
N ARG A 258 36.65 -11.88 -54.05
CA ARG A 258 35.60 -11.45 -53.10
C ARG A 258 35.44 -9.94 -53.18
N PRO A 259 34.23 -9.41 -53.49
CA PRO A 259 34.01 -7.98 -53.43
C PRO A 259 34.30 -7.48 -52.01
N ALA A 260 35.23 -6.54 -51.88
CA ALA A 260 35.55 -5.93 -50.60
C ALA A 260 34.29 -5.27 -50.03
N PRO A 261 34.01 -5.40 -48.71
CA PRO A 261 32.90 -4.71 -48.11
C PRO A 261 33.14 -3.20 -48.20
N PRO A 262 32.08 -2.37 -48.17
CA PRO A 262 32.25 -0.93 -48.02
C PRO A 262 33.02 -0.61 -46.73
N LEU A 263 33.75 0.50 -46.71
CA LEU A 263 34.56 0.91 -45.57
C LEU A 263 33.71 1.03 -44.29
N HIS A 264 34.16 0.39 -43.22
CA HIS A 264 33.49 0.33 -41.91
C HIS A 264 34.49 -0.02 -40.81
N THR A 265 34.13 0.25 -39.56
CA THR A 265 34.85 -0.29 -38.39
C THR A 265 34.04 -1.40 -37.78
N ARG A 266 34.65 -2.57 -37.60
CA ARG A 266 34.07 -3.72 -36.89
C ARG A 266 34.72 -3.89 -35.53
N PHE A 267 33.92 -3.78 -34.49
CA PHE A 267 34.30 -4.13 -33.13
C PHE A 267 33.96 -5.59 -32.88
N LEU A 268 34.99 -6.40 -32.59
CA LEU A 268 34.78 -7.82 -32.31
C LEU A 268 34.15 -8.01 -30.92
N PRO A 269 33.23 -8.98 -30.76
CA PRO A 269 32.64 -9.27 -29.47
C PRO A 269 33.71 -9.78 -28.50
N SER A 270 33.53 -9.50 -27.21
CA SER A 270 34.40 -10.03 -26.16
C SER A 270 34.46 -11.57 -26.23
N THR A 271 35.66 -12.14 -26.01
CA THR A 271 35.86 -13.60 -25.92
C THR A 271 35.14 -14.22 -24.73
N ASP A 272 34.77 -13.40 -23.73
CA ASP A 272 33.97 -13.76 -22.56
C ASP A 272 32.80 -12.76 -22.42
N PRO A 273 31.68 -12.97 -23.12
CA PRO A 273 30.56 -12.02 -23.13
C PRO A 273 29.71 -12.10 -21.86
N ILE A 274 29.33 -10.94 -21.34
CA ILE A 274 28.45 -10.79 -20.18
C ILE A 274 27.00 -10.79 -20.67
N ARG A 275 26.18 -11.75 -20.23
CA ARG A 275 24.79 -11.89 -20.69
C ARG A 275 23.75 -11.72 -19.59
N ASP A 276 22.53 -11.41 -20.02
CA ASP A 276 21.31 -11.45 -19.21
C ASP A 276 21.41 -10.59 -17.94
N ARG A 277 21.11 -11.19 -16.79
CA ARG A 277 21.08 -10.56 -15.47
C ARG A 277 22.42 -9.89 -15.13
N HIS A 278 23.55 -10.42 -15.60
CA HIS A 278 24.87 -9.86 -15.31
C HIS A 278 25.11 -8.57 -16.09
N PHE A 279 24.73 -8.55 -17.37
CA PHE A 279 24.81 -7.37 -18.21
C PHE A 279 23.87 -6.28 -17.67
N TRP A 280 22.62 -6.66 -17.38
CA TRP A 280 21.64 -5.76 -16.77
C TRP A 280 22.20 -5.15 -15.49
N LEU A 281 22.70 -5.95 -14.55
CA LEU A 281 23.19 -5.45 -13.27
C LEU A 281 24.35 -4.44 -13.40
N LEU A 282 25.24 -4.64 -14.36
CA LEU A 282 26.41 -3.80 -14.57
C LEU A 282 26.07 -2.47 -15.27
N HIS A 283 25.13 -2.47 -16.21
CA HIS A 283 25.00 -1.38 -17.18
C HIS A 283 23.66 -0.65 -17.17
N THR A 284 22.68 -1.17 -16.45
CA THR A 284 21.29 -0.72 -16.60
C THR A 284 20.73 0.01 -15.37
N PRO A 285 20.77 -0.53 -14.14
CA PRO A 285 20.29 0.17 -12.95
C PRO A 285 21.34 1.18 -12.44
N ASN A 286 20.86 2.27 -11.84
CA ASN A 286 21.73 3.19 -11.09
C ASN A 286 22.11 2.54 -9.75
N PRO A 287 23.40 2.57 -9.38
CA PRO A 287 23.79 2.12 -8.05
C PRO A 287 23.33 3.15 -7.00
N HIS A 288 22.72 2.67 -5.93
CA HIS A 288 22.17 3.48 -4.82
C HIS A 288 23.19 3.66 -3.68
N GLY A 289 24.37 3.03 -3.80
CA GLY A 289 25.51 3.24 -2.93
C GLY A 289 26.71 2.39 -3.31
N THR A 290 27.64 2.24 -2.37
CA THR A 290 28.97 1.67 -2.57
C THR A 290 29.31 0.74 -1.41
N LEU A 291 29.83 -0.44 -1.72
CA LEU A 291 30.44 -1.36 -0.77
C LEU A 291 31.94 -1.42 -1.03
N TYR A 292 32.72 -1.10 0.00
CA TYR A 292 34.17 -1.25 0.00
C TYR A 292 34.52 -2.65 0.49
N ILE A 293 35.30 -3.39 -0.27
CA ILE A 293 35.66 -4.78 0.00
C ILE A 293 37.18 -4.96 -0.01
N ASP A 294 37.70 -5.94 0.74
CA ASP A 294 39.13 -6.25 0.75
C ASP A 294 39.55 -7.17 -0.42
N GLU A 295 40.86 -7.33 -0.62
CA GLU A 295 41.40 -8.19 -1.68
C GLU A 295 40.95 -9.66 -1.56
N GLY A 296 40.72 -10.15 -0.33
CA GLY A 296 40.27 -11.51 -0.09
C GLY A 296 38.84 -11.72 -0.60
N ALA A 297 37.96 -10.77 -0.31
CA ALA A 297 36.59 -10.73 -0.81
C ALA A 297 36.56 -10.64 -2.34
N HIS A 298 37.43 -9.81 -2.93
CA HIS A 298 37.56 -9.68 -4.38
C HIS A 298 37.98 -11.00 -5.05
N LYS A 299 39.02 -11.66 -4.54
CA LYS A 299 39.47 -12.98 -5.04
C LYS A 299 38.39 -14.06 -4.92
N ALA A 300 37.59 -14.03 -3.85
CA ALA A 300 36.48 -14.95 -3.66
C ALA A 300 35.37 -14.73 -4.70
N LEU A 301 34.98 -13.47 -4.93
CA LEU A 301 33.99 -13.10 -5.94
C LEU A 301 34.42 -13.50 -7.37
N LEU A 302 35.72 -13.43 -7.69
CA LEU A 302 36.26 -13.85 -8.99
C LEU A 302 36.10 -15.36 -9.24
N ASN A 303 36.13 -16.15 -8.18
CA ASN A 303 35.87 -17.58 -8.19
C ASN A 303 34.37 -17.94 -8.08
N LYS A 304 33.47 -16.97 -8.32
CA LYS A 304 32.01 -17.12 -8.22
C LYS A 304 31.50 -17.47 -6.81
N ALA A 305 32.28 -17.15 -5.76
CA ALA A 305 31.80 -17.26 -4.38
C ALA A 305 30.89 -16.06 -4.03
N GLY A 306 30.09 -16.19 -2.96
CA GLY A 306 29.27 -15.08 -2.46
C GLY A 306 30.09 -14.07 -1.66
N LEU A 307 29.70 -12.79 -1.70
CA LEU A 307 30.30 -11.75 -0.84
C LEU A 307 29.87 -11.98 0.62
N LEU A 308 30.85 -12.23 1.49
CA LEU A 308 30.63 -12.41 2.92
C LEU A 308 30.90 -11.10 3.69
N PRO A 309 30.20 -10.85 4.81
CA PRO A 309 30.38 -9.63 5.61
C PRO A 309 31.83 -9.40 6.08
N VAL A 310 32.58 -10.48 6.36
CA VAL A 310 33.99 -10.43 6.77
C VAL A 310 34.88 -9.71 5.77
N GLY A 311 34.53 -9.81 4.48
CA GLY A 311 35.24 -9.21 3.36
C GLY A 311 34.78 -7.80 2.98
N VAL A 312 33.72 -7.29 3.62
CA VAL A 312 33.26 -5.90 3.48
C VAL A 312 33.97 -5.05 4.53
N VAL A 313 34.63 -4.00 4.08
CA VAL A 313 35.46 -3.10 4.91
C VAL A 313 34.70 -1.84 5.28
N ASP A 314 33.87 -1.33 4.37
CA ASP A 314 33.10 -0.10 4.57
C ASP A 314 31.85 -0.07 3.66
N VAL A 315 30.89 0.78 3.98
CA VAL A 315 29.65 0.97 3.20
C VAL A 315 29.29 2.44 3.15
N GLU A 316 28.97 2.94 1.96
CA GLU A 316 28.65 4.34 1.70
C GLU A 316 27.38 4.46 0.86
N GLY A 317 26.57 5.48 1.15
CA GLY A 317 25.27 5.69 0.53
C GLY A 317 24.12 5.08 1.34
N ASN A 318 22.90 5.40 0.93
CA ASN A 318 21.68 4.91 1.56
C ASN A 318 20.94 4.04 0.55
N PHE A 319 20.90 2.74 0.81
CA PHE A 319 20.26 1.78 -0.08
C PHE A 319 19.58 0.66 0.70
N ALA A 320 18.46 0.17 0.16
CA ALA A 320 17.64 -0.90 0.72
C ALA A 320 18.04 -2.28 0.17
N GLN A 321 17.40 -3.33 0.69
CA GLN A 321 17.59 -4.70 0.19
C GLN A 321 17.13 -4.81 -1.27
N GLN A 322 17.82 -5.63 -2.06
CA GLN A 322 17.65 -5.80 -3.51
C GLN A 322 17.96 -4.56 -4.34
N GLU A 323 18.53 -3.50 -3.76
CA GLU A 323 19.08 -2.41 -4.55
C GLU A 323 20.48 -2.74 -5.04
N VAL A 324 20.88 -2.05 -6.12
CA VAL A 324 22.18 -2.24 -6.75
C VAL A 324 23.19 -1.31 -6.12
N VAL A 325 24.38 -1.82 -5.83
CA VAL A 325 25.49 -1.05 -5.26
C VAL A 325 26.76 -1.27 -6.06
N ARG A 326 27.68 -0.30 -6.03
CA ARG A 326 29.05 -0.45 -6.53
C ARG A 326 29.87 -1.31 -5.58
N LEU A 327 30.78 -2.12 -6.12
CA LEU A 327 31.79 -2.85 -5.37
C LEU A 327 33.15 -2.19 -5.62
N ILE A 328 33.80 -1.69 -4.58
CA ILE A 328 35.11 -1.05 -4.67
C ILE A 328 36.13 -1.84 -3.84
N VAL A 329 37.24 -2.24 -4.43
CA VAL A 329 38.34 -2.93 -3.72
C VAL A 329 39.27 -1.90 -3.11
N VAL A 330 39.59 -2.06 -1.83
CA VAL A 330 40.46 -1.18 -1.05
C VAL A 330 41.45 -1.97 -0.20
N ASN A 331 42.55 -1.33 0.17
CA ASN A 331 43.54 -1.91 1.08
C ASN A 331 43.04 -1.75 2.52
N ARG A 332 42.79 -2.87 3.20
CA ARG A 332 42.30 -2.89 4.58
C ARG A 332 43.42 -2.51 5.56
N ARG A 333 43.17 -1.53 6.43
CA ARG A 333 44.04 -1.17 7.55
C ARG A 333 43.70 -1.99 8.79
N SER A 334 44.71 -2.32 9.59
CA SER A 334 44.55 -2.97 10.89
C SER A 334 44.03 -2.01 11.97
N VAL A 335 44.33 -0.72 11.85
CA VAL A 335 43.93 0.35 12.77
C VAL A 335 43.20 1.46 11.98
N PRO A 336 42.10 2.05 12.51
CA PRO A 336 41.42 3.18 11.86
C PRO A 336 42.37 4.36 11.62
N GLY A 337 42.26 4.99 10.46
CA GLY A 337 43.00 6.22 10.13
C GLY A 337 42.47 7.45 10.89
N PRO A 338 43.12 8.61 10.73
CA PRO A 338 42.69 9.87 11.34
C PRO A 338 41.27 10.31 10.94
N ASP A 339 40.81 9.86 9.76
CA ASP A 339 39.48 10.07 9.20
C ASP A 339 38.45 9.04 9.68
N GLY A 340 38.84 8.12 10.59
CA GLY A 340 37.99 7.05 11.12
C GLY A 340 37.82 5.85 10.18
N LYS A 341 38.34 5.91 8.94
CA LYS A 341 38.21 4.83 7.96
C LYS A 341 39.20 3.71 8.23
N ARG A 342 38.77 2.46 8.00
CA ARG A 342 39.59 1.24 8.17
C ARG A 342 40.24 0.75 6.88
N TRP A 343 40.42 1.64 5.91
CA TRP A 343 40.99 1.33 4.61
C TRP A 343 41.77 2.51 4.03
N GLU A 344 42.59 2.25 3.02
CA GLU A 344 43.37 3.26 2.29
C GLU A 344 43.49 2.97 0.79
N GLY A 345 43.88 4.00 0.04
CA GLY A 345 43.97 3.98 -1.43
C GLY A 345 42.77 4.65 -2.10
N LEU A 346 42.88 4.93 -3.39
CA LEU A 346 41.82 5.58 -4.17
C LEU A 346 40.59 4.68 -4.40
N GLY A 347 40.70 3.38 -4.14
CA GLY A 347 39.67 2.38 -4.38
C GLY A 347 39.47 2.08 -5.87
N LEU A 348 39.30 0.82 -6.22
CA LEU A 348 39.02 0.41 -7.60
C LEU A 348 37.61 -0.17 -7.71
N GLU A 349 36.72 0.40 -8.53
CA GLU A 349 35.41 -0.21 -8.80
C GLU A 349 35.60 -1.51 -9.60
N VAL A 350 35.29 -2.64 -8.97
CA VAL A 350 35.45 -3.98 -9.54
C VAL A 350 34.13 -4.60 -9.97
N GLY A 351 32.99 -3.93 -9.80
CA GLY A 351 31.71 -4.45 -10.26
C GLY A 351 30.51 -3.86 -9.53
N ARG A 352 29.35 -4.49 -9.73
CA ARG A 352 28.10 -4.14 -9.06
C ARG A 352 27.44 -5.37 -8.46
N ALA A 353 26.71 -5.18 -7.38
CA ALA A 353 26.02 -6.26 -6.70
C ALA A 353 24.60 -5.86 -6.32
N LEU A 354 23.67 -6.83 -6.38
CA LEU A 354 22.42 -6.74 -5.65
C LEU A 354 22.68 -7.07 -4.19
N VAL A 355 22.38 -6.15 -3.29
CA VAL A 355 22.58 -6.39 -1.87
C VAL A 355 21.41 -7.15 -1.27
N ASN A 356 21.73 -8.10 -0.40
CA ASN A 356 20.72 -8.83 0.38
C ASN A 356 20.40 -8.13 1.70
N TYR A 357 21.03 -7.00 2.00
CA TYR A 357 20.89 -6.24 3.24
C TYR A 357 20.94 -4.75 2.93
N ALA A 358 20.19 -3.94 3.67
CA ALA A 358 20.24 -2.49 3.53
C ALA A 358 21.59 -1.92 4.03
N ALA A 359 21.97 -0.71 3.60
CA ALA A 359 23.22 -0.08 4.00
C ALA A 359 23.44 -0.06 5.54
N PRO A 360 22.44 0.30 6.39
CA PRO A 360 22.61 0.28 7.84
C PRO A 360 22.78 -1.12 8.43
N GLU A 361 22.24 -2.14 7.76
CA GLU A 361 22.41 -3.54 8.18
C GLU A 361 23.82 -4.02 7.83
N ILE A 362 24.31 -3.69 6.64
CA ILE A 362 25.69 -3.96 6.22
C ILE A 362 26.69 -3.27 7.15
N SER A 363 26.44 -2.00 7.53
CA SER A 363 27.28 -1.28 8.51
C SER A 363 27.45 -2.00 9.85
N ARG A 364 26.43 -2.80 10.25
CA ARG A 364 26.45 -3.53 11.53
C ARG A 364 27.17 -4.87 11.44
N ILE A 365 27.29 -5.44 10.25
CA ILE A 365 27.87 -6.78 10.04
C ILE A 365 29.22 -6.77 9.32
N LEU A 366 29.63 -5.62 8.75
CA LEU A 366 30.91 -5.50 8.05
C LEU A 366 32.09 -5.91 8.92
N GLY A 367 33.07 -6.58 8.31
CA GLY A 367 34.28 -7.06 8.96
C GLY A 367 34.11 -8.25 9.92
N HIS A 368 32.89 -8.77 10.12
CA HIS A 368 32.64 -9.89 11.02
C HIS A 368 32.53 -11.24 10.30
N GLN A 369 33.06 -12.31 10.91
CA GLN A 369 32.79 -13.68 10.46
C GLN A 369 31.29 -13.98 10.51
N THR A 370 30.78 -14.77 9.56
CA THR A 370 29.34 -15.03 9.39
C THR A 370 28.65 -15.48 10.69
N THR A 371 29.35 -16.21 11.56
CA THR A 371 28.85 -16.67 12.86
C THR A 371 28.72 -15.55 13.90
N LEU A 372 29.64 -14.57 13.90
CA LEU A 372 29.62 -13.39 14.77
C LEU A 372 28.68 -12.30 14.25
N ALA A 373 28.57 -12.15 12.93
CA ALA A 373 27.56 -11.30 12.29
C ALA A 373 26.13 -11.75 12.62
N ARG A 374 25.89 -13.07 12.71
CA ARG A 374 24.61 -13.66 13.16
C ARG A 374 24.22 -13.22 14.58
N LEU A 375 25.16 -13.28 15.52
CA LEU A 375 24.95 -12.94 16.93
C LEU A 375 24.67 -11.45 17.16
N ARG A 376 25.25 -10.57 16.34
CA ARG A 376 25.06 -9.11 16.47
C ARG A 376 23.89 -8.54 15.65
N SER A 377 23.46 -9.21 14.58
CA SER A 377 22.38 -8.70 13.71
C SER A 377 21.01 -9.33 13.94
N GLY A 378 20.93 -10.50 14.59
CA GLY A 378 19.68 -11.23 14.78
C GLY A 378 19.04 -11.80 13.49
N LEU A 379 19.76 -11.79 12.36
CA LEU A 379 19.25 -12.21 11.05
C LEU A 379 19.51 -13.71 10.79
N ALA A 380 18.46 -14.45 10.38
CA ALA A 380 18.59 -15.83 9.91
C ALA A 380 19.38 -15.91 8.58
N PRO A 381 20.17 -16.97 8.32
CA PRO A 381 20.99 -17.05 7.12
C PRO A 381 20.12 -17.23 5.88
N ARG A 382 20.04 -16.20 5.02
CA ARG A 382 19.68 -16.41 3.62
C ARG A 382 20.90 -16.96 2.89
N GLN A 383 21.04 -18.29 2.83
CA GLN A 383 21.88 -18.91 1.80
C GLN A 383 21.12 -18.89 0.48
N THR A 384 21.17 -17.76 -0.19
CA THR A 384 21.04 -17.71 -1.65
C THR A 384 22.30 -16.99 -2.14
N ARG A 385 23.02 -17.59 -3.08
CA ARG A 385 24.23 -16.99 -3.67
C ARG A 385 23.92 -15.53 -4.01
N PRO A 386 24.61 -14.53 -3.43
CA PRO A 386 24.45 -13.16 -3.87
C PRO A 386 24.80 -13.11 -5.35
N ALA A 387 23.93 -12.53 -6.18
CA ALA A 387 24.27 -12.22 -7.57
C ALA A 387 25.19 -10.99 -7.58
N ALA A 388 26.43 -11.15 -7.11
CA ALA A 388 27.49 -10.17 -7.25
C ALA A 388 28.18 -10.41 -8.60
N VAL A 389 28.32 -9.36 -9.41
CA VAL A 389 28.92 -9.45 -10.74
C VAL A 389 30.13 -8.54 -10.77
N LEU A 390 31.30 -9.17 -10.91
CA LEU A 390 32.54 -8.44 -11.06
C LEU A 390 32.76 -8.05 -12.51
N CYS A 391 33.16 -6.79 -12.71
CA CYS A 391 33.81 -6.32 -13.91
C CYS A 391 35.19 -7.00 -13.98
N ARG A 392 35.40 -7.93 -14.92
CA ARG A 392 36.66 -8.70 -15.07
C ARG A 392 37.87 -7.89 -15.56
N ARG A 393 37.90 -6.58 -15.33
CA ARG A 393 39.08 -5.76 -15.56
C ARG A 393 39.77 -5.48 -14.24
N ASN A 394 40.64 -6.41 -13.83
CA ASN A 394 41.91 -6.17 -13.13
C ASN A 394 42.36 -7.43 -12.38
N LEU A 395 42.92 -8.40 -13.13
CA LEU A 395 43.74 -9.48 -12.58
C LEU A 395 44.94 -9.69 -13.47
N SER A 396 46.11 -9.31 -12.96
CA SER A 396 47.32 -10.07 -13.20
C SER A 396 47.68 -10.81 -11.89
N ALA A 397 48.10 -12.07 -12.05
CA ALA A 397 48.84 -12.95 -11.13
C ALA A 397 48.13 -13.78 -10.01
N SER A 398 48.06 -15.10 -10.29
CA SER A 398 48.50 -16.25 -9.44
C SER A 398 47.69 -16.64 -8.18
N SER A 399 47.44 -17.90 -7.79
CA SER A 399 47.43 -19.25 -8.40
C SER A 399 46.88 -20.29 -7.37
N LYS A 400 46.38 -21.43 -7.89
CA LYS A 400 46.30 -22.82 -7.33
C LYS A 400 45.27 -23.26 -6.25
N LEU A 401 44.40 -24.19 -6.71
CA LEU A 401 44.00 -25.53 -6.18
C LEU A 401 43.60 -25.73 -4.70
N CYS A 402 42.41 -26.29 -4.43
CA CYS A 402 42.15 -27.74 -4.33
C CYS A 402 40.68 -28.07 -3.95
N ALA A 403 40.23 -29.29 -4.27
CA ALA A 403 38.85 -29.79 -4.21
C ALA A 403 38.46 -30.42 -2.86
N PHE A 404 37.14 -30.54 -2.55
CA PHE A 404 36.51 -31.74 -1.95
C PHE A 404 34.96 -31.70 -2.02
N GLN A 405 34.39 -32.88 -2.20
CA GLN A 405 32.96 -33.23 -2.44
C GLN A 405 32.16 -33.46 -1.12
N PRO A 406 30.82 -33.71 -1.18
CA PRO A 406 29.85 -33.22 -0.20
C PRO A 406 29.40 -34.25 0.85
N LEU A 407 28.83 -33.77 1.97
CA LEU A 407 28.00 -34.57 2.89
C LEU A 407 26.59 -33.97 3.04
N LYS A 408 25.61 -34.88 3.01
CA LYS A 408 24.15 -34.66 3.02
C LYS A 408 23.62 -34.02 4.32
N PRO A 409 22.45 -33.38 4.28
CA PRO A 409 21.91 -32.61 5.40
C PRO A 409 21.19 -33.50 6.42
N GLN A 410 21.39 -33.19 7.71
CA GLN A 410 20.44 -33.52 8.77
C GLN A 410 19.72 -32.24 9.18
N ASN A 411 18.39 -32.29 9.16
CA ASN A 411 17.48 -31.22 9.57
C ASN A 411 17.73 -30.79 11.03
N PRO A 412 17.88 -29.48 11.32
CA PRO A 412 17.72 -28.95 12.66
C PRO A 412 16.33 -28.32 12.84
N LYS A 413 15.68 -28.72 13.93
CA LYS A 413 14.39 -28.22 14.40
C LYS A 413 14.44 -26.71 14.68
N ALA A 414 13.35 -26.03 14.34
CA ALA A 414 13.10 -24.61 14.55
C ALA A 414 12.92 -24.27 16.04
N GLY A 415 13.47 -23.12 16.46
CA GLY A 415 13.11 -22.41 17.68
C GLY A 415 12.42 -21.11 17.30
N ALA A 416 11.10 -21.04 17.51
CA ALA A 416 10.25 -19.88 17.24
C ALA A 416 10.30 -18.86 18.41
N MET A 417 10.27 -17.56 18.10
CA MET A 417 9.90 -16.50 19.05
C MET A 417 8.47 -16.06 18.75
N SER A 418 7.62 -16.07 19.78
CA SER A 418 6.15 -16.01 19.72
C SER A 418 5.59 -14.60 19.55
N SER A 419 4.70 -14.42 18.58
CA SER A 419 3.57 -13.49 18.71
C SER A 419 2.47 -14.16 19.55
N SER A 420 1.74 -13.40 20.36
CA SER A 420 0.52 -13.86 21.03
C SER A 420 -0.64 -14.02 20.04
N ALA A 421 -0.59 -13.27 18.93
CA ALA A 421 -1.52 -13.45 17.83
C ALA A 421 -1.32 -14.82 17.18
N THR A 422 -2.40 -15.56 17.07
CA THR A 422 -2.43 -16.89 16.47
C THR A 422 -3.22 -16.91 15.16
N THR A 423 -2.85 -17.82 14.26
CA THR A 423 -3.65 -18.22 13.10
C THR A 423 -4.99 -18.82 13.55
N LEU A 424 -5.90 -19.04 12.62
CA LEU A 424 -7.18 -19.70 12.89
C LEU A 424 -7.01 -21.08 13.56
N LYS A 425 -5.92 -21.80 13.24
CA LYS A 425 -5.58 -23.12 13.79
C LYS A 425 -4.71 -23.06 15.04
N GLY A 426 -4.56 -21.89 15.66
CA GLY A 426 -3.86 -21.72 16.94
C GLY A 426 -2.33 -21.67 16.87
N GLN A 427 -1.74 -21.59 15.68
CA GLN A 427 -0.29 -21.47 15.50
C GLN A 427 0.15 -20.00 15.58
N PRO A 428 1.40 -19.68 15.92
CA PRO A 428 1.88 -18.30 15.88
C PRO A 428 1.69 -17.67 14.48
N LEU A 429 1.13 -16.47 14.43
CA LEU A 429 0.87 -15.75 13.19
C LEU A 429 2.14 -15.07 12.66
N ASP A 430 2.63 -15.49 11.49
CA ASP A 430 3.67 -14.73 10.78
C ASP A 430 3.04 -13.61 9.94
N LYS A 431 2.98 -12.42 10.54
CA LYS A 431 2.46 -11.21 9.90
C LYS A 431 3.15 -10.89 8.58
N VAL A 432 4.45 -11.11 8.47
CA VAL A 432 5.22 -10.74 7.27
C VAL A 432 4.82 -11.61 6.09
N VAL A 433 4.62 -12.91 6.34
CA VAL A 433 4.13 -13.86 5.33
C VAL A 433 2.70 -13.51 4.91
N LEU A 434 1.82 -13.20 5.86
CA LEU A 434 0.45 -12.77 5.59
C LEU A 434 0.42 -11.48 4.74
N ASP A 435 1.08 -10.42 5.17
CA ASP A 435 1.10 -9.13 4.45
C ASP A 435 1.67 -9.28 3.03
N ALA A 436 2.72 -10.10 2.86
CA ALA A 436 3.29 -10.40 1.55
C ALA A 436 2.28 -11.15 0.65
N MET A 437 1.53 -12.10 1.20
CA MET A 437 0.47 -12.80 0.48
C MET A 437 -0.66 -11.84 0.09
N LEU A 438 -1.14 -11.00 0.99
CA LEU A 438 -2.22 -10.04 0.74
C LEU A 438 -1.87 -9.07 -0.38
N ARG A 439 -0.63 -8.55 -0.40
CA ARG A 439 -0.12 -7.69 -1.49
C ARG A 439 0.02 -8.46 -2.80
N ARG A 440 0.62 -9.66 -2.77
CA ARG A 440 0.77 -10.52 -3.96
C ARG A 440 -0.57 -10.92 -4.58
N ARG A 441 -1.60 -11.09 -3.76
CA ARG A 441 -2.98 -11.41 -4.18
C ARG A 441 -3.84 -10.17 -4.40
N MET A 442 -3.27 -8.98 -4.21
CA MET A 442 -3.91 -7.69 -4.43
C MET A 442 -5.21 -7.53 -3.63
N PHE A 443 -5.20 -7.91 -2.34
CA PHE A 443 -6.26 -7.51 -1.41
C PHE A 443 -6.23 -5.99 -1.20
N TYR A 444 -5.04 -5.45 -0.94
CA TYR A 444 -4.78 -4.02 -0.92
C TYR A 444 -3.32 -3.74 -1.28
N THR A 445 -3.02 -2.51 -1.72
CA THR A 445 -1.65 -2.00 -1.95
C THR A 445 -1.55 -0.53 -1.51
N PRO A 446 -0.37 0.00 -1.16
CA PRO A 446 -0.22 1.43 -0.88
C PRO A 446 -0.66 2.28 -2.07
N SER A 447 -1.48 3.30 -1.82
CA SER A 447 -1.92 4.18 -2.90
C SER A 447 -0.73 4.93 -3.49
N PHE A 448 -0.74 5.11 -4.81
CA PHE A 448 0.31 5.80 -5.56
C PHE A 448 1.70 5.15 -5.42
N GLU A 449 1.78 3.83 -5.22
CA GLU A 449 3.05 3.09 -5.00
C GLU A 449 4.13 3.40 -6.05
N ILE A 450 3.74 3.53 -7.33
CA ILE A 450 4.67 3.86 -8.42
C ILE A 450 5.22 5.30 -8.39
N TYR A 451 4.62 6.18 -7.57
CA TYR A 451 5.06 7.54 -7.29
C TYR A 451 5.79 7.65 -5.93
N GLY A 452 6.13 6.53 -5.30
CA GLY A 452 6.75 6.47 -3.97
C GLY A 452 5.77 6.22 -2.82
N GLY A 453 4.47 6.23 -3.11
CA GLY A 453 3.41 5.97 -2.14
C GLY A 453 3.14 7.11 -1.16
N VAL A 454 1.95 7.11 -0.57
CA VAL A 454 1.59 8.06 0.51
C VAL A 454 1.21 7.28 1.76
N GLY A 455 1.89 7.57 2.87
CA GLY A 455 1.60 6.93 4.16
C GLY A 455 0.14 7.11 4.57
N GLY A 456 -0.51 6.01 4.97
CA GLY A 456 -1.90 6.00 5.41
C GLY A 456 -2.94 6.00 4.29
N LEU A 457 -2.55 5.89 3.02
CA LEU A 457 -3.47 5.72 1.90
C LEU A 457 -3.26 4.35 1.24
N TYR A 458 -4.35 3.64 0.99
CA TYR A 458 -4.34 2.30 0.42
C TYR A 458 -5.44 2.12 -0.63
N ASP A 459 -5.08 1.45 -1.72
CA ASP A 459 -6.01 1.04 -2.77
C ASP A 459 -6.40 -0.43 -2.52
N TYR A 460 -7.70 -0.72 -2.46
CA TYR A 460 -8.19 -2.09 -2.41
C TYR A 460 -8.20 -2.68 -3.82
N GLY A 461 -7.66 -3.89 -3.97
CA GLY A 461 -7.73 -4.62 -5.23
C GLY A 461 -8.95 -5.53 -5.32
N PRO A 462 -9.09 -6.32 -6.39
CA PRO A 462 -10.33 -7.06 -6.67
C PRO A 462 -10.87 -7.90 -5.51
N PRO A 463 -10.07 -8.76 -4.83
CA PRO A 463 -10.58 -9.51 -3.68
C PRO A 463 -10.85 -8.62 -2.46
N GLY A 464 -10.09 -7.55 -2.24
CA GLY A 464 -10.33 -6.61 -1.13
C GLY A 464 -11.61 -5.81 -1.30
N CYS A 465 -11.86 -5.28 -2.51
CA CYS A 465 -13.10 -4.59 -2.86
C CYS A 465 -14.32 -5.50 -2.67
N ALA A 466 -14.25 -6.74 -3.16
CA ALA A 466 -15.34 -7.69 -3.01
C ALA A 466 -15.58 -8.09 -1.55
N LEU A 467 -14.52 -8.30 -0.76
CA LEU A 467 -14.64 -8.57 0.68
C LEU A 467 -15.31 -7.40 1.40
N GLN A 468 -14.84 -6.18 1.18
CA GLN A 468 -15.38 -4.97 1.80
C GLN A 468 -16.86 -4.78 1.41
N ALA A 469 -17.19 -4.93 0.13
CA ALA A 469 -18.57 -4.82 -0.34
C ALA A 469 -19.49 -5.86 0.30
N ASN A 470 -19.05 -7.12 0.43
CA ASN A 470 -19.85 -8.17 1.05
C ASN A 470 -20.03 -7.94 2.57
N ILE A 471 -19.00 -7.44 3.27
CA ILE A 471 -19.11 -7.06 4.68
C ILE A 471 -20.15 -5.95 4.86
N VAL A 472 -20.11 -4.92 4.00
CA VAL A 472 -21.05 -3.80 4.03
C VAL A 472 -22.47 -4.24 3.67
N ASP A 473 -22.65 -5.10 2.67
CA ASP A 473 -23.96 -5.66 2.32
C ASP A 473 -24.55 -6.49 3.47
N LEU A 474 -23.71 -7.29 4.12
CA LEU A 474 -24.13 -8.05 5.30
C LEU A 474 -24.43 -7.14 6.49
N TRP A 475 -23.68 -6.05 6.66
CA TRP A 475 -23.95 -5.03 7.68
C TRP A 475 -25.31 -4.36 7.45
N ARG A 476 -25.63 -3.98 6.20
CA ARG A 476 -26.97 -3.46 5.85
C ARG A 476 -28.07 -4.45 6.20
N LYS A 477 -27.90 -5.72 5.83
CA LYS A 477 -28.87 -6.77 6.18
C LYS A 477 -29.01 -6.98 7.69
N HIS A 478 -27.92 -6.80 8.44
CA HIS A 478 -27.88 -7.07 9.88
C HIS A 478 -28.36 -5.90 10.73
N PHE A 479 -28.20 -4.65 10.29
CA PHE A 479 -28.59 -3.47 11.07
C PHE A 479 -29.72 -2.71 10.37
N VAL A 480 -29.49 -2.25 9.14
CA VAL A 480 -30.45 -1.39 8.42
C VAL A 480 -31.77 -2.13 8.15
N LEU A 481 -31.71 -3.31 7.56
CA LEU A 481 -32.91 -4.08 7.23
C LEU A 481 -33.58 -4.68 8.47
N GLU A 482 -32.80 -5.11 9.46
CA GLU A 482 -33.34 -5.77 10.65
C GLU A 482 -34.07 -4.80 11.60
N GLU A 483 -33.60 -3.55 11.69
CA GLU A 483 -34.16 -2.52 12.59
C GLU A 483 -34.92 -1.42 11.83
N ASP A 484 -35.24 -1.64 10.54
CA ASP A 484 -35.90 -0.67 9.66
C ASP A 484 -35.24 0.73 9.71
N MET A 485 -33.90 0.78 9.74
CA MET A 485 -33.16 2.03 9.89
C MET A 485 -33.24 2.90 8.63
N LEU A 486 -33.21 4.21 8.85
CA LEU A 486 -33.21 5.21 7.78
C LEU A 486 -31.77 5.45 7.27
N GLU A 487 -31.34 4.68 6.26
CA GLU A 487 -30.03 4.87 5.62
C GLU A 487 -29.99 6.19 4.82
N VAL A 488 -28.98 7.03 5.08
CA VAL A 488 -28.72 8.30 4.38
C VAL A 488 -27.28 8.42 3.89
N ASP A 489 -27.12 8.99 2.69
CA ASP A 489 -25.82 9.32 2.11
C ASP A 489 -25.60 10.84 2.13
N CYS A 490 -24.66 11.28 2.97
CA CYS A 490 -24.34 12.69 3.17
C CYS A 490 -22.99 13.05 2.51
N THR A 491 -22.81 14.33 2.15
CA THR A 491 -21.57 14.79 1.52
C THR A 491 -20.36 14.66 2.43
N ALA A 492 -19.19 14.34 1.85
CA ALA A 492 -17.91 14.35 2.56
C ALA A 492 -17.37 15.78 2.81
N LEU A 493 -17.66 16.71 1.90
CA LEU A 493 -17.31 18.13 2.07
C LEU A 493 -18.24 18.74 3.13
N THR A 494 -17.64 19.39 4.13
CA THR A 494 -18.35 19.96 5.27
C THR A 494 -17.89 21.41 5.51
N PRO A 495 -18.80 22.38 5.56
CA PRO A 495 -18.45 23.76 5.89
C PRO A 495 -17.81 23.89 7.29
N HIS A 496 -16.87 24.81 7.43
CA HIS A 496 -16.16 25.08 8.69
C HIS A 496 -17.11 25.21 9.90
N ASP A 497 -18.19 25.97 9.75
CA ASP A 497 -19.10 26.30 10.86
C ASP A 497 -19.82 25.08 11.44
N VAL A 498 -20.05 24.04 10.64
CA VAL A 498 -20.64 22.78 11.11
C VAL A 498 -19.68 22.10 12.09
N LEU A 499 -18.42 21.93 11.69
CA LEU A 499 -17.40 21.26 12.51
C LEU A 499 -16.91 22.13 13.67
N LYS A 500 -17.02 23.45 13.55
CA LYS A 500 -16.82 24.37 14.67
C LYS A 500 -17.92 24.22 15.71
N THR A 501 -19.16 24.05 15.28
CA THR A 501 -20.33 23.90 16.17
C THR A 501 -20.31 22.57 16.90
N SER A 502 -19.94 21.47 16.23
CA SER A 502 -19.78 20.16 16.90
C SER A 502 -18.55 20.10 17.83
N GLY A 503 -17.63 21.06 17.71
CA GLY A 503 -16.43 21.18 18.54
C GLY A 503 -15.18 20.53 17.94
N HIS A 504 -15.28 19.91 16.76
CA HIS A 504 -14.15 19.28 16.07
C HIS A 504 -13.04 20.29 15.73
N VAL A 505 -13.38 21.51 15.29
CA VAL A 505 -12.35 22.52 14.97
C VAL A 505 -11.48 22.86 16.18
N ASP A 506 -12.05 22.80 17.39
CA ASP A 506 -11.34 23.19 18.62
C ASP A 506 -10.64 22.02 19.30
N LYS A 507 -11.19 20.81 19.19
CA LYS A 507 -10.75 19.63 19.95
C LYS A 507 -10.09 18.56 19.11
N PHE A 508 -10.30 18.55 17.80
CA PHE A 508 -9.81 17.50 16.89
C PHE A 508 -8.37 17.77 16.43
N ALA A 509 -7.49 17.97 17.41
CA ALA A 509 -6.08 18.23 17.19
C ALA A 509 -5.23 17.32 18.08
N ASP A 510 -4.16 16.79 17.49
CA ASP A 510 -3.13 16.08 18.22
C ASP A 510 -1.97 17.02 18.54
N TRP A 511 -1.29 16.76 19.65
CA TRP A 511 -0.07 17.47 19.98
C TRP A 511 1.12 16.86 19.25
N MET A 512 1.80 17.66 18.42
CA MET A 512 3.00 17.22 17.70
C MET A 512 4.25 17.97 18.14
N CYS A 513 5.35 17.26 18.12
CA CYS A 513 6.70 17.71 18.39
C CYS A 513 7.54 17.58 17.11
N LYS A 514 8.54 18.44 16.92
CA LYS A 514 9.49 18.34 15.80
C LYS A 514 10.89 18.06 16.33
N ASP A 515 11.55 17.05 15.78
CA ASP A 515 12.97 16.83 16.03
C ASP A 515 13.80 17.91 15.30
N PRO A 516 14.59 18.73 16.01
CA PRO A 516 15.33 19.83 15.41
C PRO A 516 16.49 19.38 14.51
N LYS A 517 16.96 18.14 14.63
CA LYS A 517 18.13 17.61 13.90
C LYS A 517 17.77 16.99 12.56
N ASN A 518 16.71 16.18 12.52
CA ASN A 518 16.30 15.47 11.29
C ASN A 518 14.95 15.97 10.73
N GLY A 519 14.25 16.86 11.44
CA GLY A 519 12.96 17.41 11.03
C GLY A 519 11.78 16.44 11.18
N GLU A 520 11.96 15.27 11.80
CA GLU A 520 10.89 14.29 12.00
C GLU A 520 9.77 14.88 12.87
N ILE A 521 8.52 14.68 12.45
CA ILE A 521 7.33 15.04 13.23
C ILE A 521 6.91 13.84 14.08
N LEU A 522 6.76 14.08 15.37
CA LEU A 522 6.47 13.08 16.40
C LEU A 522 5.15 13.47 17.08
N ARG A 523 4.26 12.51 17.37
CA ARG A 523 3.10 12.75 18.25
C ARG A 523 3.61 12.80 19.70
N ALA A 524 3.27 13.85 20.44
CA ALA A 524 3.92 14.18 21.71
C ALA A 524 3.61 13.16 22.82
N ASP A 525 2.35 12.77 22.95
CA ASP A 525 1.85 11.70 23.84
C ASP A 525 2.59 10.37 23.62
N HIS A 526 2.62 9.88 22.38
CA HIS A 526 3.28 8.64 21.99
C HIS A 526 4.80 8.70 22.19
N PHE A 527 5.37 9.88 22.02
CA PHE A 527 6.80 10.10 22.25
C PHE A 527 7.16 9.96 23.73
N VAL A 528 6.35 10.57 24.61
CA VAL A 528 6.50 10.44 26.06
C VAL A 528 6.28 8.98 26.49
N GLU A 529 5.18 8.39 26.05
CA GLU A 529 4.79 7.01 26.37
C GLU A 529 5.90 6.01 26.02
N ALA A 530 6.39 6.03 24.78
CA ALA A 530 7.38 5.08 24.31
C ALA A 530 8.72 5.17 25.07
N ILE A 531 9.12 6.37 25.53
CA ILE A 531 10.38 6.56 26.25
C ILE A 531 10.23 6.13 27.72
N LEU A 532 9.12 6.47 28.37
CA LEU A 532 8.87 6.07 29.77
C LEU A 532 8.72 4.55 29.89
N GLU A 533 7.98 3.90 29.00
CA GLU A 533 7.89 2.43 28.95
C GLU A 533 9.26 1.77 28.76
N ALA A 534 10.10 2.33 27.88
CA ALA A 534 11.45 1.82 27.65
C ALA A 534 12.34 1.96 28.89
N ARG A 535 12.21 3.04 29.66
CA ARG A 535 12.94 3.25 30.93
C ARG A 535 12.47 2.30 32.03
N LEU A 536 11.15 2.13 32.19
CA LEU A 536 10.56 1.16 33.13
C LEU A 536 10.99 -0.28 32.83
N LYS A 537 11.09 -0.62 31.53
CA LYS A 537 11.64 -1.91 31.12
C LYS A 537 13.10 -2.08 31.53
N GLY A 538 13.93 -1.06 31.32
CA GLY A 538 15.34 -1.06 31.74
C GLY A 538 15.52 -1.20 33.26
N ASP A 539 14.63 -0.62 34.07
CA ASP A 539 14.63 -0.79 35.53
C ASP A 539 14.33 -2.23 35.96
N LYS A 540 13.28 -2.84 35.39
CA LYS A 540 12.90 -4.23 35.70
C LYS A 540 14.03 -5.21 35.33
N GLU A 541 14.70 -4.97 34.20
CA GLU A 541 15.91 -5.71 33.79
C GLU A 541 17.08 -5.51 34.78
N ALA A 542 17.31 -4.28 35.26
CA ALA A 542 18.37 -3.98 36.23
C ALA A 542 18.12 -4.56 37.63
N ARG A 543 16.87 -4.77 38.01
CA ARG A 543 16.46 -5.37 39.30
C ARG A 543 16.42 -6.90 39.30
N GLY A 544 16.79 -7.53 38.18
CA GLY A 544 16.78 -8.99 38.05
C GLY A 544 15.38 -9.60 38.08
N GLN A 545 14.33 -8.79 37.92
CA GLN A 545 12.97 -9.28 37.78
C GLN A 545 12.80 -9.88 36.38
N LYS A 546 12.21 -11.07 36.29
CA LYS A 546 11.76 -11.59 34.98
C LYS A 546 10.69 -10.64 34.48
N VAL A 547 11.04 -9.85 33.47
CA VAL A 547 10.07 -9.07 32.70
C VAL A 547 9.18 -10.09 31.98
N GLU A 548 7.99 -10.35 32.49
CA GLU A 548 6.93 -10.90 31.64
C GLU A 548 6.70 -9.88 30.53
N GLU A 549 6.89 -10.31 29.28
CA GLU A 549 6.67 -9.46 28.13
C GLU A 549 5.17 -9.15 28.06
N LYS A 550 4.73 -8.02 28.63
CA LYS A 550 3.56 -7.33 28.07
C LYS A 550 3.91 -7.06 26.61
N GLU A 551 3.13 -7.62 25.70
CA GLU A 551 3.38 -7.48 24.27
C GLU A 551 3.23 -6.03 23.85
N VAL A 552 4.37 -5.37 23.71
CA VAL A 552 4.46 -4.03 23.16
C VAL A 552 5.00 -4.15 21.74
N ASP A 553 4.35 -3.43 20.81
CA ASP A 553 4.62 -3.34 19.36
C ASP A 553 6.10 -3.59 18.98
N PRO A 554 6.40 -4.51 18.03
CA PRO A 554 7.76 -4.79 17.54
C PRO A 554 8.54 -3.54 17.08
N LYS A 555 7.88 -2.43 16.78
CA LYS A 555 8.51 -1.15 16.41
C LYS A 555 8.72 -0.15 17.55
N LYS A 556 8.07 -0.27 18.72
CA LYS A 556 8.51 0.46 19.94
C LYS A 556 9.97 0.07 20.29
N LYS A 557 10.39 -1.17 19.96
CA LYS A 557 11.78 -1.67 20.01
C LYS A 557 12.77 -1.01 19.03
N LYS A 558 12.32 -0.41 17.92
CA LYS A 558 13.23 0.21 16.92
C LYS A 558 13.53 1.68 17.20
N LYS A 559 12.63 2.38 17.91
CA LYS A 559 12.83 3.76 18.34
C LYS A 559 13.37 3.89 19.76
N ALA A 560 13.09 2.95 20.65
CA ALA A 560 13.86 2.84 21.89
C ALA A 560 15.10 1.98 21.62
N LYS A 561 16.30 2.58 21.49
CA LYS A 561 17.50 1.88 21.98
C LYS A 561 17.13 1.39 23.37
N SER A 562 17.21 0.08 23.64
CA SER A 562 16.99 -0.46 24.98
C SER A 562 17.66 0.48 25.96
N ALA A 563 16.88 1.13 26.82
CA ALA A 563 17.46 1.99 27.85
C ALA A 563 18.53 1.14 28.55
N ALA A 564 19.69 1.71 28.83
CA ALA A 564 20.69 1.00 29.60
C ALA A 564 20.00 0.42 30.84
N ALA A 565 20.28 -0.84 31.18
CA ALA A 565 19.74 -1.46 32.39
C ALA A 565 20.25 -0.67 33.60
N VAL A 566 19.46 0.32 34.01
CA VAL A 566 19.75 1.28 35.07
C VAL A 566 18.62 1.15 36.05
N LYS A 567 18.96 0.82 37.29
CA LYS A 567 18.00 0.76 38.39
C LYS A 567 17.52 2.18 38.68
N LEU A 568 16.21 2.40 38.54
CA LEU A 568 15.52 3.63 38.92
C LEU A 568 15.12 3.55 40.39
N ASP A 569 14.92 4.68 41.04
CA ASP A 569 14.35 4.72 42.40
C ASP A 569 12.86 4.32 42.38
N ASP A 570 12.39 3.66 43.44
CA ASP A 570 10.98 3.18 43.55
C ASP A 570 9.96 4.30 43.35
N ALA A 571 10.26 5.49 43.89
CA ALA A 571 9.41 6.68 43.72
C ALA A 571 9.31 7.13 42.25
N VAL A 572 10.39 7.01 41.48
CA VAL A 572 10.42 7.39 40.05
C VAL A 572 9.68 6.36 39.20
N VAL A 573 9.79 5.08 39.55
CA VAL A 573 9.03 3.99 38.90
C VAL A 573 7.54 4.23 39.08
N GLN A 574 7.09 4.50 40.31
CA GLN A 574 5.70 4.81 40.61
C GLN A 574 5.22 6.07 39.86
N GLU A 575 6.04 7.14 39.84
CA GLU A 575 5.71 8.37 39.12
C GLU A 575 5.57 8.13 37.61
N TYR A 576 6.43 7.32 36.99
CA TYR A 576 6.30 6.98 35.57
C TYR A 576 5.05 6.14 35.27
N GLU A 577 4.71 5.17 36.12
CA GLU A 577 3.49 4.38 35.97
C GLU A 577 2.23 5.24 36.11
N GLU A 578 2.22 6.19 37.06
CA GLU A 578 1.13 7.16 37.23
C GLU A 578 1.01 8.14 36.05
N VAL A 579 2.13 8.58 35.49
CA VAL A 579 2.14 9.43 34.28
C VAL A 579 1.60 8.67 33.07
N LEU A 580 2.05 7.43 32.84
CA LEU A 580 1.57 6.60 31.74
C LEU A 580 0.08 6.29 31.85
N ALA A 581 -0.43 6.05 33.06
CA ALA A 581 -1.86 5.82 33.30
C ALA A 581 -2.74 7.06 33.02
N LYS A 582 -2.15 8.25 32.98
CA LYS A 582 -2.84 9.53 32.73
C LYS A 582 -2.40 10.18 31.42
N ILE A 583 -1.68 9.47 30.55
CA ILE A 583 -0.99 10.10 29.41
C ILE A 583 -1.96 10.86 28.48
N ASP A 584 -3.16 10.31 28.28
CA ASP A 584 -4.21 10.90 27.45
C ASP A 584 -4.85 12.15 28.07
N ASN A 585 -4.62 12.43 29.35
CA ASN A 585 -5.17 13.58 30.06
C ASN A 585 -4.29 14.83 29.97
N TYR A 586 -3.04 14.68 29.55
CA TYR A 586 -2.11 15.80 29.51
C TYR A 586 -2.32 16.66 28.26
N GLY A 587 -2.45 17.98 28.46
CA GLY A 587 -2.45 18.95 27.39
C GLY A 587 -1.06 19.16 26.77
N GLY A 588 -0.99 19.86 25.64
CA GLY A 588 0.28 20.17 24.95
C GLY A 588 1.35 20.80 25.85
N PRO A 589 1.03 21.85 26.64
CA PRO A 589 1.98 22.44 27.58
C PRO A 589 2.48 21.46 28.64
N GLU A 590 1.58 20.66 29.21
CA GLU A 590 1.92 19.67 30.25
C GLU A 590 2.79 18.54 29.68
N LEU A 591 2.50 18.06 28.47
CA LEU A 591 3.36 17.14 27.74
C LEU A 591 4.76 17.74 27.50
N GLY A 592 4.82 19.04 27.18
CA GLY A 592 6.08 19.78 27.04
C GLY A 592 6.86 19.85 28.36
N GLU A 593 6.17 20.07 29.47
CA GLU A 593 6.76 20.02 30.81
C GLU A 593 7.27 18.63 31.16
N LEU A 594 6.53 17.55 30.85
CA LEU A 594 6.99 16.17 31.07
C LEU A 594 8.24 15.86 30.24
N ILE A 595 8.28 16.28 28.97
CA ILE A 595 9.43 16.12 28.08
C ILE A 595 10.68 16.79 28.67
N LYS A 596 10.54 18.00 29.21
CA LYS A 596 11.65 18.73 29.86
C LYS A 596 12.03 18.14 31.21
N LYS A 597 11.05 17.88 32.07
CA LYS A 597 11.22 17.38 33.44
C LYS A 597 11.99 16.06 33.45
N TYR A 598 11.68 15.15 32.52
CA TYR A 598 12.32 13.84 32.44
C TYR A 598 13.44 13.74 31.40
N ASP A 599 13.85 14.84 30.77
CA ASP A 599 14.87 14.89 29.71
C ASP A 599 14.62 13.82 28.62
N LEU A 600 13.41 13.82 28.06
CA LEU A 600 12.94 12.84 27.08
C LEU A 600 13.49 13.19 25.68
N LYS A 601 14.73 12.76 25.40
CA LYS A 601 15.40 12.96 24.11
C LYS A 601 14.98 11.94 23.06
N ASN A 602 14.93 12.33 21.79
CA ASN A 602 14.74 11.38 20.70
C ASN A 602 15.91 10.39 20.68
N PRO A 603 15.66 9.06 20.82
CA PRO A 603 16.74 8.09 20.93
C PRO A 603 17.59 7.92 19.66
N GLU A 604 17.09 8.36 18.49
CA GLU A 604 17.84 8.34 17.24
C GLU A 604 18.83 9.51 17.12
N THR A 605 18.40 10.72 17.52
CA THR A 605 19.19 11.95 17.32
C THR A 605 19.92 12.39 18.58
N GLY A 606 19.46 11.98 19.76
CA GLY A 606 19.96 12.35 21.08
C GLY A 606 19.56 13.75 21.55
N VAL A 607 18.59 14.40 20.87
CA VAL A 607 18.20 15.79 21.12
C VAL A 607 16.76 15.86 21.66
N LEU A 608 16.46 16.87 22.48
CA LEU A 608 15.09 17.16 22.90
C LEU A 608 14.28 17.65 21.69
N PRO A 609 13.03 17.18 21.52
CA PRO A 609 12.16 17.72 20.50
C PRO A 609 11.73 19.17 20.82
N SER A 610 11.16 19.86 19.82
CA SER A 610 10.49 21.15 20.03
C SER A 610 9.30 21.01 20.98
N GLU A 611 8.82 22.15 21.50
CA GLU A 611 7.56 22.20 22.27
C GLU A 611 6.40 21.57 21.48
N PRO A 612 5.48 20.86 22.16
CA PRO A 612 4.27 20.36 21.54
C PRO A 612 3.40 21.49 20.98
N VAL A 613 3.00 21.37 19.73
CA VAL A 613 2.08 22.28 19.04
C VAL A 613 0.86 21.51 18.54
N ALA A 614 -0.32 22.14 18.64
CA ALA A 614 -1.56 21.53 18.17
C ALA A 614 -1.54 21.38 16.64
N PHE A 615 -1.87 20.19 16.17
CA PHE A 615 -2.00 19.86 14.75
C PHE A 615 -3.41 19.36 14.47
N ASN A 616 -4.16 20.10 13.66
CA ASN A 616 -5.53 19.74 13.30
C ASN A 616 -5.53 18.48 12.43
N LEU A 617 -6.28 17.46 12.88
CA LEU A 617 -6.39 16.18 12.19
C LEU A 617 -7.44 16.21 11.06
N MET A 618 -8.08 17.33 10.76
CA MET A 618 -9.02 17.43 9.64
C MET A 618 -8.32 17.93 8.38
N PHE A 619 -8.69 17.35 7.23
CA PHE A 619 -8.23 17.86 5.94
C PHE A 619 -9.00 19.12 5.57
N GLN A 620 -8.32 20.27 5.59
CA GLN A 620 -8.90 21.55 5.21
C GLN A 620 -8.95 21.72 3.68
N THR A 621 -9.99 22.38 3.19
CA THR A 621 -10.19 22.75 1.79
C THR A 621 -10.96 24.07 1.67
N SER A 622 -11.14 24.56 0.45
CA SER A 622 -11.96 25.74 0.14
C SER A 622 -13.12 25.34 -0.77
N ILE A 623 -14.34 25.69 -0.38
CA ILE A 623 -15.54 25.41 -1.17
C ILE A 623 -15.78 26.59 -2.12
N GLY A 624 -15.72 26.30 -3.43
CA GLY A 624 -15.89 27.30 -4.49
C GLY A 624 -14.59 28.04 -4.87
N PRO A 625 -14.58 28.72 -6.02
CA PRO A 625 -13.38 29.30 -6.62
C PRO A 625 -12.85 30.56 -5.89
N SER A 626 -13.69 31.23 -5.09
CA SER A 626 -13.34 32.50 -4.44
C SER A 626 -12.57 32.33 -3.13
N SER A 627 -12.24 31.10 -2.69
CA SER A 627 -11.61 30.79 -1.38
C SER A 627 -12.35 31.31 -0.13
N ASN A 628 -13.52 31.94 -0.29
CA ASN A 628 -14.23 32.64 0.79
C ASN A 628 -14.99 31.71 1.73
N LEU A 629 -15.21 30.44 1.36
CA LEU A 629 -15.91 29.48 2.20
C LEU A 629 -14.97 28.35 2.62
N PRO A 630 -14.34 28.44 3.82
CA PRO A 630 -13.51 27.36 4.32
C PRO A 630 -14.36 26.12 4.62
N GLY A 631 -13.81 24.96 4.28
CA GLY A 631 -14.43 23.67 4.54
C GLY A 631 -13.40 22.62 4.94
N TYR A 632 -13.88 21.45 5.29
CA TYR A 632 -13.08 20.29 5.60
C TYR A 632 -13.66 19.05 4.91
N LEU A 633 -12.85 18.01 4.79
CA LEU A 633 -13.39 16.66 4.65
C LEU A 633 -13.82 16.16 6.03
N ARG A 634 -15.01 15.55 6.10
CA ARG A 634 -15.60 15.09 7.36
C ARG A 634 -14.71 14.06 8.08
N PRO A 635 -14.51 14.19 9.40
CA PRO A 635 -13.75 13.21 10.20
C PRO A 635 -14.58 11.99 10.65
N GLU A 636 -15.91 12.09 10.53
CA GLU A 636 -16.94 11.10 10.86
C GLU A 636 -18.17 11.30 9.94
N THR A 637 -19.10 10.35 9.90
CA THR A 637 -20.34 10.43 9.10
C THR A 637 -21.56 10.92 9.90
N ALA A 638 -21.53 10.81 11.23
CA ALA A 638 -22.58 11.21 12.19
C ALA A 638 -23.17 12.61 11.95
N GLN A 639 -22.33 13.63 11.72
CA GLN A 639 -22.78 15.02 11.55
C GLN A 639 -23.83 15.21 10.44
N GLY A 640 -23.73 14.43 9.36
CA GLY A 640 -24.73 14.48 8.28
C GLY A 640 -26.11 13.98 8.73
N GLN A 641 -26.15 13.00 9.63
CA GLN A 641 -27.36 12.43 10.20
C GLN A 641 -28.03 13.43 11.15
N PHE A 642 -27.26 14.04 12.07
CA PHE A 642 -27.77 15.07 12.99
C PHE A 642 -28.38 16.28 12.27
N LEU A 643 -27.72 16.78 11.23
CA LEU A 643 -28.22 17.93 10.47
C LEU A 643 -29.49 17.61 9.65
N ASN A 644 -29.77 16.33 9.42
CA ASN A 644 -31.00 15.87 8.77
C ASN A 644 -32.04 15.32 9.77
N PHE A 645 -31.79 15.40 11.09
CA PHE A 645 -32.66 14.84 12.12
C PHE A 645 -34.14 15.21 11.95
N ALA A 646 -34.45 16.49 11.74
CA ALA A 646 -35.85 16.93 11.60
C ALA A 646 -36.57 16.27 10.42
N LYS A 647 -35.86 16.06 9.30
CA LYS A 647 -36.42 15.37 8.11
C LYS A 647 -36.54 13.87 8.32
N LEU A 648 -35.60 13.27 9.04
CA LEU A 648 -35.64 11.85 9.38
C LEU A 648 -36.79 11.56 10.35
N LEU A 649 -36.99 12.41 11.36
CA LEU A 649 -38.12 12.33 12.27
C LEU A 649 -39.45 12.51 11.52
N GLU A 650 -39.54 13.47 10.59
CA GLU A 650 -40.72 13.65 9.74
C GLU A 650 -40.99 12.41 8.87
N PHE A 651 -39.95 11.86 8.24
CA PHE A 651 -40.04 10.64 7.44
C PHE A 651 -40.53 9.45 8.29
N ASN A 652 -40.09 9.37 9.55
CA ASN A 652 -40.57 8.41 10.53
C ASN A 652 -41.90 8.81 11.20
N GLN A 653 -42.68 9.71 10.59
CA GLN A 653 -44.01 10.11 11.06
C GLN A 653 -44.02 10.66 12.50
N SER A 654 -42.93 11.32 12.90
CA SER A 654 -42.68 11.82 14.26
C SER A 654 -42.71 10.75 15.36
N GLN A 655 -42.53 9.47 15.00
CA GLN A 655 -42.49 8.35 15.95
C GLN A 655 -41.08 8.15 16.52
N MET A 656 -41.02 7.73 17.78
CA MET A 656 -39.80 7.42 18.52
C MET A 656 -39.91 6.04 19.19
N PRO A 657 -38.80 5.35 19.45
CA PRO A 657 -37.45 5.65 18.96
C PRO A 657 -37.32 5.37 17.46
N PHE A 658 -36.26 5.90 16.84
CA PHE A 658 -35.88 5.53 15.46
C PHE A 658 -34.37 5.60 15.29
N ALA A 659 -33.85 4.93 14.26
CA ALA A 659 -32.43 4.98 13.92
C ALA A 659 -32.22 5.48 12.50
N SER A 660 -31.15 6.26 12.32
CA SER A 660 -30.56 6.49 11.01
C SER A 660 -29.23 5.75 10.88
N ALA A 661 -28.82 5.49 9.64
CA ALA A 661 -27.52 4.91 9.35
C ALA A 661 -26.83 5.68 8.23
N SER A 662 -25.49 5.75 8.25
CA SER A 662 -24.72 6.26 7.12
C SER A 662 -23.50 5.38 6.88
N ILE A 663 -23.24 5.07 5.60
CA ILE A 663 -22.07 4.31 5.18
C ILE A 663 -21.29 5.16 4.19
N GLY A 664 -20.08 5.56 4.57
CA GLY A 664 -19.29 6.44 3.73
C GLY A 664 -17.88 6.66 4.21
N LYS A 665 -17.09 7.34 3.38
CA LYS A 665 -15.70 7.64 3.71
C LYS A 665 -15.61 8.78 4.71
N SER A 666 -14.65 8.65 5.62
CA SER A 666 -14.22 9.66 6.58
C SER A 666 -12.71 9.85 6.48
N TYR A 667 -12.25 11.03 6.88
CA TYR A 667 -10.89 11.48 6.61
C TYR A 667 -10.24 12.03 7.87
N ARG A 668 -9.07 11.51 8.22
CA ARG A 668 -8.28 11.96 9.38
C ARG A 668 -6.83 12.14 8.93
N ASN A 669 -6.32 13.36 8.99
CA ASN A 669 -4.96 13.72 8.63
C ASN A 669 -3.95 13.25 9.69
N GLU A 670 -3.86 11.94 9.88
CA GLU A 670 -2.98 11.31 10.85
C GLU A 670 -1.53 11.77 10.69
N ILE A 671 -0.90 12.16 11.81
CA ILE A 671 0.47 12.68 11.87
C ILE A 671 1.47 11.63 11.36
N SER A 672 1.33 10.38 11.81
CA SER A 672 2.21 9.27 11.42
C SER A 672 1.40 7.98 11.27
N PRO A 673 0.71 7.78 10.12
CA PRO A 673 -0.05 6.56 9.88
C PRO A 673 0.90 5.36 9.82
N ARG A 674 0.67 4.38 10.71
CA ARG A 674 1.48 3.17 10.89
C ARG A 674 0.54 1.97 11.01
N ALA A 675 1.07 0.75 10.86
CA ALA A 675 0.32 -0.50 11.01
C ALA A 675 -0.70 -0.83 9.89
N GLY A 676 -0.41 -0.47 8.63
CA GLY A 676 -1.21 -0.94 7.49
C GLY A 676 -2.59 -0.29 7.47
N LEU A 677 -3.64 -1.10 7.33
CA LEU A 677 -5.04 -0.64 7.27
C LEU A 677 -5.61 -0.18 8.63
N LEU A 678 -4.87 -0.36 9.73
CA LEU A 678 -5.37 -0.06 11.08
C LEU A 678 -5.38 1.44 11.41
N ARG A 679 -4.45 2.21 10.83
CA ARG A 679 -4.35 3.66 11.02
C ARG A 679 -4.08 4.34 9.67
N VAL A 680 -5.16 4.77 9.04
CA VAL A 680 -5.19 5.32 7.68
C VAL A 680 -5.81 6.71 7.67
N ARG A 681 -5.57 7.47 6.60
CA ARG A 681 -6.05 8.84 6.45
C ARG A 681 -7.41 8.97 5.78
N GLU A 682 -7.81 7.92 5.08
CA GLU A 682 -9.10 7.78 4.41
C GLU A 682 -9.59 6.35 4.66
N PHE A 683 -10.80 6.23 5.20
CA PHE A 683 -11.38 4.92 5.50
C PHE A 683 -12.90 4.94 5.41
N LEU A 684 -13.47 3.77 5.14
CA LEU A 684 -14.90 3.56 5.12
C LEU A 684 -15.40 3.32 6.54
N MET A 685 -16.42 4.06 6.94
CA MET A 685 -17.16 3.87 8.18
C MET A 685 -18.60 3.49 7.87
N ALA A 686 -19.22 2.76 8.80
CA ALA A 686 -20.67 2.63 8.87
C ALA A 686 -21.08 3.08 10.27
N GLU A 687 -21.93 4.09 10.39
CA GLU A 687 -22.35 4.65 11.68
C GLU A 687 -23.87 4.63 11.77
N ILE A 688 -24.38 4.38 12.98
CA ILE A 688 -25.80 4.37 13.30
C ILE A 688 -26.04 5.44 14.35
N GLU A 689 -27.03 6.30 14.15
CA GLU A 689 -27.54 7.19 15.20
C GLU A 689 -28.91 6.68 15.63
N HIS A 690 -28.99 6.06 16.81
CA HIS A 690 -30.26 5.58 17.36
C HIS A 690 -30.82 6.60 18.37
N PHE A 691 -31.86 7.32 17.96
CA PHE A 691 -32.49 8.39 18.72
C PHE A 691 -33.54 7.82 19.69
N VAL A 692 -33.39 8.13 20.97
CA VAL A 692 -34.25 7.62 22.06
C VAL A 692 -34.74 8.74 22.98
N ASP A 693 -35.89 8.50 23.63
CA ASP A 693 -36.38 9.40 24.67
C ASP A 693 -35.47 9.36 25.91
N PRO A 694 -34.92 10.51 26.36
CA PRO A 694 -34.13 10.58 27.58
C PRO A 694 -34.87 10.16 28.85
N GLU A 695 -36.19 10.36 28.96
CA GLU A 695 -36.98 10.02 30.16
C GLU A 695 -37.58 8.62 30.09
N GLY A 696 -37.60 7.98 28.92
CA GLY A 696 -38.12 6.62 28.70
C GLY A 696 -37.25 5.49 29.28
N GLY A 697 -36.17 5.82 29.99
CA GLY A 697 -35.23 4.86 30.58
C GLY A 697 -34.35 4.12 29.56
N LYS A 698 -34.27 4.62 28.31
CA LYS A 698 -33.46 4.04 27.21
C LYS A 698 -33.68 2.52 27.06
N LYS A 699 -34.95 2.11 27.09
CA LYS A 699 -35.36 0.72 26.86
C LYS A 699 -35.35 0.37 25.38
N HIS A 700 -35.09 -0.90 25.05
CA HIS A 700 -35.17 -1.38 23.68
C HIS A 700 -36.21 -2.49 23.58
N SER A 701 -37.22 -2.32 22.72
CA SER A 701 -38.36 -3.25 22.60
C SER A 701 -37.94 -4.69 22.31
N ARG A 702 -36.81 -4.86 21.60
CA ARG A 702 -36.24 -6.16 21.19
C ARG A 702 -35.08 -6.65 22.06
N PHE A 703 -34.81 -6.02 23.22
CA PHE A 703 -33.70 -6.44 24.08
C PHE A 703 -33.80 -7.92 24.52
N HIS A 704 -35.02 -8.38 24.78
CA HIS A 704 -35.31 -9.78 25.13
C HIS A 704 -34.84 -10.80 24.06
N GLU A 705 -34.68 -10.40 22.79
CA GLU A 705 -34.18 -11.30 21.73
C GLU A 705 -32.68 -11.59 21.86
N VAL A 706 -31.94 -10.75 22.60
CA VAL A 706 -30.48 -10.82 22.71
C VAL A 706 -29.98 -10.95 24.15
N GLU A 707 -30.86 -10.97 25.15
CA GLU A 707 -30.51 -10.94 26.59
C GLU A 707 -29.56 -12.08 27.01
N ASP A 708 -29.67 -13.24 26.35
CA ASP A 708 -28.85 -14.43 26.60
C ASP A 708 -27.49 -14.42 25.89
N VAL A 709 -27.20 -13.41 25.06
CA VAL A 709 -25.92 -13.32 24.35
C VAL A 709 -24.79 -13.05 25.34
N GLU A 710 -23.83 -13.97 25.41
CA GLU A 710 -22.65 -13.83 26.26
C GLU A 710 -21.56 -12.96 25.63
N LEU A 711 -21.14 -11.93 26.34
CA LEU A 711 -20.08 -11.00 25.94
C LEU A 711 -18.87 -11.13 26.87
N VAL A 712 -17.69 -10.80 26.33
CA VAL A 712 -16.45 -10.66 27.10
C VAL A 712 -16.23 -9.18 27.36
N LEU A 713 -16.40 -8.75 28.61
CA LEU A 713 -16.40 -7.34 29.02
C LEU A 713 -15.14 -7.01 29.83
N LEU A 714 -14.53 -5.86 29.53
CA LEU A 714 -13.47 -5.23 30.30
C LEU A 714 -14.02 -3.92 30.89
N ASP A 715 -14.35 -3.97 32.18
CA ASP A 715 -14.97 -2.89 32.95
C ASP A 715 -13.98 -1.76 33.28
N ARG A 716 -14.49 -0.53 33.41
CA ARG A 716 -13.68 0.66 33.71
C ARG A 716 -12.96 0.59 35.06
N HIS A 717 -13.56 -0.01 36.09
CA HIS A 717 -12.95 -0.12 37.42
C HIS A 717 -11.78 -1.10 37.44
N VAL A 718 -11.85 -2.17 36.62
CA VAL A 718 -10.73 -3.09 36.44
C VAL A 718 -9.53 -2.37 35.80
N GLN A 719 -9.79 -1.56 34.77
CA GLN A 719 -8.77 -0.76 34.10
C GLN A 719 -8.13 0.27 35.05
N LEU A 720 -8.93 0.98 35.85
CA LEU A 720 -8.44 1.93 36.86
C LEU A 720 -7.54 1.28 37.93
N SER A 721 -7.69 -0.02 38.17
CA SER A 721 -6.81 -0.79 39.05
C SER A 721 -5.51 -1.27 38.38
N GLY A 722 -5.27 -0.89 37.13
CA GLY A 722 -4.11 -1.31 36.32
C GLY A 722 -4.19 -2.74 35.79
N LYS A 723 -5.38 -3.36 35.86
CA LYS A 723 -5.63 -4.74 35.43
C LYS A 723 -6.35 -4.78 34.08
N THR A 724 -6.25 -5.92 33.40
CA THR A 724 -6.89 -6.18 32.10
C THR A 724 -7.73 -7.45 32.12
N GLU A 725 -8.17 -7.88 33.30
CA GLU A 725 -8.99 -9.08 33.48
C GLU A 725 -10.38 -8.86 32.90
N THR A 726 -10.81 -9.75 32.01
CA THR A 726 -12.14 -9.70 31.40
C THR A 726 -13.12 -10.58 32.18
N LYS A 727 -14.41 -10.22 32.14
CA LYS A 727 -15.50 -11.03 32.66
C LYS A 727 -16.39 -11.47 31.51
N LYS A 728 -16.75 -12.76 31.50
CA LYS A 728 -17.75 -13.28 30.57
C LYS A 728 -19.11 -13.29 31.27
N MET A 729 -20.10 -12.64 30.68
CA MET A 729 -21.47 -12.59 31.20
C MET A 729 -22.48 -12.36 30.09
N THR A 730 -23.74 -12.74 30.32
CA THR A 730 -24.84 -12.41 29.40
C THR A 730 -25.11 -10.92 29.43
N ILE A 731 -25.53 -10.35 28.30
CA ILE A 731 -25.84 -8.93 28.24
C ILE A 731 -27.03 -8.56 29.14
N GLY A 732 -28.02 -9.45 29.28
CA GLY A 732 -29.13 -9.27 30.21
C GLY A 732 -28.67 -9.11 31.65
N GLN A 733 -27.70 -9.93 32.08
CA GLN A 733 -27.10 -9.80 33.42
C GLN A 733 -26.26 -8.53 33.55
N ALA A 734 -25.49 -8.17 32.52
CA ALA A 734 -24.67 -6.96 32.51
C ALA A 734 -25.51 -5.67 32.67
N VAL A 735 -26.67 -5.59 32.01
CA VAL A 735 -27.61 -4.48 32.16
C VAL A 735 -28.27 -4.50 33.53
N LYS A 736 -28.71 -5.67 34.01
CA LYS A 736 -29.34 -5.83 35.33
C LYS A 736 -28.42 -5.44 36.49
N ASP A 737 -27.13 -5.73 36.38
CA ASP A 737 -26.11 -5.40 37.38
C ASP A 737 -25.59 -3.95 37.24
N GLY A 738 -26.04 -3.21 36.23
CA GLY A 738 -25.60 -1.84 35.96
C GLY A 738 -24.17 -1.73 35.43
N VAL A 739 -23.59 -2.82 34.92
CA VAL A 739 -22.29 -2.79 34.22
C VAL A 739 -22.43 -2.08 32.88
N VAL A 740 -23.51 -2.38 32.15
CA VAL A 740 -23.94 -1.66 30.95
C VAL A 740 -25.13 -0.79 31.34
N ASP A 741 -25.07 0.50 31.01
CA ASP A 741 -25.98 1.52 31.57
C ASP A 741 -27.48 1.27 31.27
N ASN A 742 -27.81 0.79 30.07
CA ASN A 742 -29.20 0.63 29.63
C ASN A 742 -29.41 -0.48 28.58
N GLU A 743 -30.67 -0.85 28.36
CA GLU A 743 -31.06 -1.92 27.43
C GLU A 743 -30.72 -1.58 25.98
N THR A 744 -30.87 -0.32 25.54
CA THR A 744 -30.53 0.07 24.16
C THR A 744 -29.04 -0.06 23.88
N LEU A 745 -28.19 0.40 24.78
CA LEU A 745 -26.74 0.21 24.67
C LEU A 745 -26.40 -1.29 24.66
N GLY A 746 -26.98 -2.07 25.58
CA GLY A 746 -26.79 -3.52 25.61
C GLY A 746 -27.24 -4.23 24.34
N TYR A 747 -28.38 -3.83 23.77
CA TYR A 747 -28.90 -4.36 22.51
C TYR A 747 -27.87 -4.22 21.39
N PHE A 748 -27.32 -3.02 21.20
CA PHE A 748 -26.33 -2.78 20.16
C PHE A 748 -25.02 -3.52 20.42
N LEU A 749 -24.54 -3.64 21.67
CA LEU A 749 -23.36 -4.46 21.99
C LEU A 749 -23.56 -5.92 21.57
N ALA A 750 -24.72 -6.50 21.87
CA ALA A 750 -25.05 -7.85 21.47
C ALA A 750 -25.20 -7.99 19.94
N ARG A 751 -25.85 -7.04 19.27
CA ARG A 751 -25.96 -7.03 17.79
C ARG A 751 -24.60 -6.89 17.12
N ILE A 752 -23.67 -6.09 17.65
CA ILE A 752 -22.28 -5.98 17.20
C ILE A 752 -21.58 -7.33 17.33
N HIS A 753 -21.70 -8.00 18.49
CA HIS A 753 -21.13 -9.34 18.70
C HIS A 753 -21.65 -10.36 17.67
N LEU A 754 -22.97 -10.39 17.45
CA LEU A 754 -23.59 -11.29 16.48
C LEU A 754 -23.14 -10.98 15.04
N PHE A 755 -22.99 -9.70 14.69
CA PHE A 755 -22.46 -9.29 13.39
C PHE A 755 -21.02 -9.77 13.19
N MET A 756 -20.14 -9.55 14.18
CA MET A 756 -18.74 -10.00 14.15
C MET A 756 -18.65 -11.51 13.96
N LYS A 757 -19.46 -12.28 14.70
CA LYS A 757 -19.57 -13.74 14.52
C LYS A 757 -19.97 -14.10 13.08
N ARG A 758 -20.96 -13.41 12.52
CA ARG A 758 -21.53 -13.69 11.19
C ARG A 758 -20.57 -13.41 10.04
N ILE A 759 -19.73 -12.37 10.16
CA ILE A 759 -18.68 -12.08 9.17
C ILE A 759 -17.45 -13.00 9.32
N GLY A 760 -17.34 -13.75 10.41
CA GLY A 760 -16.28 -14.74 10.65
C GLY A 760 -15.15 -14.28 11.57
N VAL A 761 -15.39 -13.30 12.44
CA VAL A 761 -14.42 -12.94 13.50
C VAL A 761 -14.31 -14.08 14.51
N ASP A 762 -13.09 -14.34 14.96
CA ASP A 762 -12.83 -15.28 16.05
C ASP A 762 -13.21 -14.63 17.38
N LEU A 763 -14.33 -15.07 17.96
CA LEU A 763 -14.86 -14.51 19.21
C LEU A 763 -13.94 -14.70 20.41
N SER A 764 -12.98 -15.64 20.36
CA SER A 764 -11.94 -15.77 21.40
C SER A 764 -10.94 -14.61 21.38
N LYS A 765 -10.88 -13.87 20.26
CA LYS A 765 -10.02 -12.72 20.00
C LYS A 765 -10.81 -11.42 19.96
N MET A 766 -11.98 -11.37 20.59
CA MET A 766 -12.85 -10.20 20.68
C MET A 766 -13.18 -9.91 22.15
N ARG A 767 -13.22 -8.62 22.50
CA ARG A 767 -13.76 -8.15 23.79
C ARG A 767 -14.44 -6.80 23.61
N PHE A 768 -15.25 -6.41 24.59
CA PHE A 768 -15.76 -5.05 24.72
C PHE A 768 -15.04 -4.36 25.88
N ARG A 769 -14.40 -3.22 25.62
CA ARG A 769 -13.70 -2.41 26.61
C ARG A 769 -14.50 -1.15 26.90
N GLN A 770 -14.82 -0.91 28.16
CA GLN A 770 -15.49 0.31 28.57
C GLN A 770 -14.50 1.47 28.65
N HIS A 771 -14.90 2.67 28.22
CA HIS A 771 -14.08 3.88 28.38
C HIS A 771 -13.96 4.29 29.85
N MET A 772 -12.81 4.83 30.22
CA MET A 772 -12.61 5.48 31.53
C MET A 772 -13.20 6.89 31.53
N ALA A 773 -13.51 7.44 32.71
CA ALA A 773 -14.17 8.75 32.84
C ALA A 773 -13.39 9.92 32.18
N ASN A 774 -12.08 9.78 32.05
CA ASN A 774 -11.17 10.72 31.42
C ASN A 774 -10.98 10.50 29.91
N GLU A 775 -11.30 9.31 29.40
CA GLU A 775 -11.29 8.99 27.96
C GLU A 775 -12.65 9.29 27.30
N MET A 776 -13.73 9.27 28.08
CA MET A 776 -15.07 9.60 27.61
C MET A 776 -15.08 11.00 26.99
N ALA A 777 -15.61 11.10 25.78
CA ALA A 777 -15.93 12.40 25.21
C ALA A 777 -16.80 13.19 26.21
N HIS A 778 -16.62 14.51 26.30
CA HIS A 778 -17.24 15.35 27.33
C HIS A 778 -18.79 15.34 27.36
N TYR A 779 -19.42 14.65 26.41
CA TYR A 779 -20.87 14.46 26.26
C TYR A 779 -21.34 13.01 26.42
N ALA A 780 -20.45 12.02 26.54
CA ALA A 780 -20.82 10.61 26.57
C ALA A 780 -21.17 10.15 28.00
N CYS A 781 -22.31 9.47 28.17
CA CYS A 781 -22.74 8.90 29.45
C CYS A 781 -22.06 7.55 29.74
N ASP A 782 -21.98 6.69 28.71
CA ASP A 782 -21.26 5.41 28.74
C ASP A 782 -20.73 5.14 27.32
N CYS A 783 -19.61 4.42 27.22
CA CYS A 783 -19.02 4.08 25.93
C CYS A 783 -18.24 2.77 26.02
N TRP A 784 -18.44 1.91 25.03
CA TRP A 784 -17.85 0.58 24.93
C TRP A 784 -17.27 0.36 23.53
N ASP A 785 -16.00 -0.02 23.48
CA ASP A 785 -15.29 -0.36 22.25
C ASP A 785 -15.28 -1.87 22.05
N ALA A 786 -15.77 -2.34 20.91
CA ALA A 786 -15.49 -3.68 20.43
C ALA A 786 -14.06 -3.74 19.89
N GLU A 787 -13.18 -4.40 20.64
CA GLU A 787 -11.77 -4.56 20.31
C GLU A 787 -11.50 -5.96 19.76
N LEU A 788 -10.71 -6.02 18.69
CA LEU A 788 -10.22 -7.25 18.10
C LEU A 788 -8.72 -7.40 18.36
N LEU A 789 -8.30 -8.58 18.83
CA LEU A 789 -6.89 -8.90 19.04
C LEU A 789 -6.22 -9.20 17.70
N THR A 790 -5.17 -8.46 17.39
CA THR A 790 -4.38 -8.58 16.16
C THR A 790 -2.91 -8.80 16.49
N SER A 791 -2.07 -9.00 15.46
CA SER A 791 -0.61 -8.99 15.56
C SER A 791 -0.01 -7.71 16.15
N THR A 792 -0.79 -6.63 16.25
CA THR A 792 -0.40 -5.34 16.84
C THR A 792 -1.03 -5.08 18.21
N GLY A 793 -1.74 -6.06 18.78
CA GLY A 793 -2.47 -5.93 20.04
C GLY A 793 -3.97 -5.75 19.83
N TRP A 794 -4.66 -5.30 20.88
CA TRP A 794 -6.09 -5.00 20.86
C TRP A 794 -6.36 -3.73 20.06
N VAL A 795 -7.25 -3.82 19.08
CA VAL A 795 -7.60 -2.72 18.19
C VAL A 795 -9.10 -2.48 18.24
N GLU A 796 -9.48 -1.27 18.61
CA GLU A 796 -10.86 -0.77 18.54
C GLU A 796 -11.37 -0.81 17.10
N CYS A 797 -12.42 -1.59 16.85
CA CYS A 797 -13.02 -1.77 15.53
C CYS A 797 -14.44 -1.21 15.44
N VAL A 798 -15.14 -1.14 16.57
CA VAL A 798 -16.45 -0.51 16.70
C VAL A 798 -16.51 0.24 18.01
N GLY A 799 -16.78 1.55 17.98
CA GLY A 799 -17.16 2.31 19.18
C GLY A 799 -18.67 2.25 19.36
N CYS A 800 -19.16 2.05 20.58
CA CYS A 800 -20.58 2.11 20.90
C CYS A 800 -20.78 3.11 22.04
N ALA A 801 -21.24 4.32 21.72
CA ALA A 801 -21.30 5.45 22.65
C ALA A 801 -22.73 5.90 22.93
N ASP A 802 -23.01 6.27 24.16
CA ASP A 802 -24.21 7.02 24.53
C ASP A 802 -23.88 8.51 24.57
N ARG A 803 -24.17 9.22 23.47
CA ARG A 803 -23.77 10.62 23.25
C ARG A 803 -24.71 11.63 23.91
N SER A 804 -25.70 11.17 24.67
CA SER A 804 -26.80 12.00 25.21
C SER A 804 -27.41 12.89 24.12
N ALA A 805 -27.80 14.12 24.44
CA ALA A 805 -28.45 15.06 23.52
C ALA A 805 -27.49 16.11 22.93
N TYR A 806 -26.17 15.93 23.09
CA TYR A 806 -25.17 16.97 22.82
C TYR A 806 -25.21 17.51 21.39
N ASP A 807 -25.13 16.63 20.39
CA ASP A 807 -25.01 17.03 18.98
C ASP A 807 -26.22 17.83 18.49
N LEU A 808 -27.44 17.36 18.80
CA LEU A 808 -28.66 18.08 18.46
C LEU A 808 -28.75 19.42 19.20
N THR A 809 -28.34 19.47 20.47
CA THR A 809 -28.38 20.69 21.29
C THR A 809 -27.45 21.77 20.74
N VAL A 810 -26.20 21.43 20.39
CA VAL A 810 -25.24 22.44 19.89
C VAL A 810 -25.64 22.99 18.53
N HIS A 811 -26.16 22.14 17.64
CA HIS A 811 -26.63 22.57 16.31
C HIS A 811 -27.94 23.37 16.40
N ALA A 812 -28.89 22.96 17.24
CA ALA A 812 -30.11 23.72 17.49
C ALA A 812 -29.79 25.12 18.04
N LYS A 813 -28.88 25.21 19.02
CA LYS A 813 -28.45 26.49 19.61
C LYS A 813 -27.77 27.40 18.59
N LYS A 814 -26.95 26.86 17.69
CA LYS A 814 -26.25 27.64 16.67
C LYS A 814 -27.18 28.13 15.55
N THR A 815 -28.08 27.29 15.09
CA THR A 815 -28.89 27.53 13.89
C THR A 815 -30.28 28.10 14.19
N GLY A 816 -30.79 27.91 15.40
CA GLY A 816 -32.18 28.17 15.76
C GLY A 816 -33.17 27.16 15.17
N ALA A 817 -32.69 26.10 14.51
CA ALA A 817 -33.54 25.05 13.95
C ALA A 817 -34.11 24.15 15.08
N PRO A 818 -35.40 23.77 15.02
CA PRO A 818 -36.02 22.91 16.03
C PRO A 818 -35.58 21.45 15.83
N LEU A 819 -34.50 21.04 16.51
CA LEU A 819 -34.02 19.66 16.55
C LEU A 819 -34.55 18.92 17.78
N VAL A 820 -35.87 18.89 17.91
CA VAL A 820 -36.61 18.38 19.07
C VAL A 820 -37.74 17.47 18.62
N VAL A 821 -38.15 16.56 19.50
CA VAL A 821 -39.34 15.72 19.33
C VAL A 821 -40.51 16.38 20.04
N ARG A 822 -41.69 16.33 19.42
CA ARG A 822 -42.95 16.76 20.02
C ARG A 822 -43.89 15.55 20.10
N GLU A 823 -44.16 15.10 21.31
CA GLU A 823 -44.99 13.94 21.58
C GLU A 823 -46.28 14.35 22.28
N ARG A 824 -47.42 13.81 21.86
CA ARG A 824 -48.69 14.05 22.53
C ARG A 824 -48.71 13.30 23.86
N LEU A 825 -49.03 13.99 24.94
CA LEU A 825 -49.25 13.38 26.24
C LEU A 825 -50.60 12.65 26.25
N ASP A 826 -50.61 11.43 26.80
CA ASP A 826 -51.84 10.67 27.01
C ASP A 826 -52.78 11.40 27.98
N GLU A 827 -52.22 11.93 29.06
CA GLU A 827 -52.90 12.77 30.04
C GLU A 827 -52.34 14.20 29.97
N PRO A 828 -53.18 15.23 29.71
CA PRO A 828 -52.72 16.61 29.67
C PRO A 828 -52.14 17.05 31.02
N LYS A 829 -50.93 17.61 31.00
CA LYS A 829 -50.27 18.10 32.21
C LYS A 829 -50.77 19.50 32.53
N VAL A 830 -51.38 19.68 33.69
CA VAL A 830 -51.77 21.00 34.20
C VAL A 830 -50.59 21.60 34.94
N ILE A 831 -49.98 22.64 34.36
CA ILE A 831 -48.88 23.38 34.99
C ILE A 831 -49.49 24.64 35.61
N GLU A 832 -49.24 24.80 36.91
CA GLU A 832 -49.61 25.98 37.69
C GLU A 832 -48.37 26.84 37.91
N GLU A 833 -48.32 28.02 37.30
CA GLU A 833 -47.15 28.90 37.40
C GLU A 833 -47.52 30.39 37.43
N TRP A 834 -46.66 31.19 38.08
CA TRP A 834 -46.66 32.63 37.98
C TRP A 834 -45.94 33.05 36.70
N GLN A 835 -46.72 33.60 35.76
CA GLN A 835 -46.27 34.07 34.46
C GLN A 835 -46.03 35.58 34.49
N ILE A 836 -44.95 36.01 33.86
CA ILE A 836 -44.58 37.43 33.71
C ILE A 836 -44.99 37.88 32.30
N ASP A 837 -45.82 38.90 32.21
CA ASP A 837 -46.22 39.56 30.96
C ASP A 837 -45.60 40.97 30.90
N ILE A 838 -44.68 41.17 29.97
CA ILE A 838 -43.96 42.45 29.81
C ILE A 838 -44.62 43.30 28.73
N GLN A 839 -45.08 44.51 29.09
CA GLN A 839 -45.62 45.47 28.13
C GLN A 839 -44.50 46.17 27.36
N LYS A 840 -43.97 45.51 26.29
CA LYS A 840 -42.80 45.98 25.53
C LYS A 840 -42.87 47.44 25.07
N LYS A 841 -44.06 47.98 24.77
CA LYS A 841 -44.27 49.39 24.38
C LYS A 841 -43.95 50.41 25.48
N LYS A 842 -44.04 50.02 26.76
CA LYS A 842 -43.74 50.86 27.92
C LYS A 842 -42.41 50.47 28.56
N PHE A 843 -42.13 49.17 28.62
CA PHE A 843 -40.92 48.61 29.22
C PHE A 843 -39.64 49.01 28.46
N GLY A 844 -39.67 48.98 27.12
CA GLY A 844 -38.52 49.39 26.29
C GLY A 844 -38.12 50.84 26.51
N PRO A 845 -39.05 51.83 26.42
CA PRO A 845 -38.74 53.23 26.71
C PRO A 845 -38.28 53.50 28.16
N LEU A 846 -38.76 52.71 29.14
CA LEU A 846 -38.42 52.88 30.57
C LEU A 846 -36.93 52.60 30.85
N PHE A 847 -36.39 51.51 30.28
CA PHE A 847 -35.01 51.07 30.54
C PHE A 847 -34.04 51.30 29.37
N LYS A 848 -34.52 51.69 28.19
CA LYS A 848 -33.71 52.02 27.01
C LYS A 848 -32.68 50.93 26.69
N LYS A 849 -31.38 51.25 26.81
CA LYS A 849 -30.26 50.34 26.54
C LYS A 849 -30.19 49.16 27.51
N ASP A 850 -30.76 49.32 28.71
CA ASP A 850 -30.72 48.34 29.80
C ASP A 850 -31.97 47.43 29.80
N ALA A 851 -32.94 47.68 28.92
CA ALA A 851 -34.22 46.96 28.87
C ALA A 851 -34.03 45.45 28.73
N LYS A 852 -33.12 45.00 27.86
CA LYS A 852 -32.88 43.57 27.64
C LYS A 852 -32.23 42.90 28.87
N THR A 853 -31.37 43.60 29.58
CA THR A 853 -30.71 43.11 30.80
C THR A 853 -31.73 42.95 31.93
N VAL A 854 -32.63 43.92 32.09
CA VAL A 854 -33.71 43.88 33.10
C VAL A 854 -34.77 42.82 32.73
N GLU A 855 -35.13 42.69 31.45
CA GLU A 855 -36.02 41.62 30.94
C GLU A 855 -35.44 40.25 31.30
N THR A 856 -34.15 40.02 31.02
CA THR A 856 -33.46 38.76 31.32
C THR A 856 -33.43 38.45 32.82
N ALA A 857 -33.12 39.44 33.66
CA ALA A 857 -33.08 39.26 35.11
C ALA A 857 -34.47 38.98 35.70
N LEU A 858 -35.50 39.65 35.19
CA LEU A 858 -36.88 39.45 35.61
C LEU A 858 -37.38 38.04 35.21
N GLU A 859 -37.12 37.61 33.98
CA GLU A 859 -37.45 36.27 33.50
C GLU A 859 -36.70 35.16 34.26
N ALA A 860 -35.49 35.44 34.76
CA ALA A 860 -34.69 34.49 35.54
C ALA A 860 -35.19 34.25 36.99
N THR A 861 -36.20 34.99 37.46
CA THR A 861 -36.76 34.82 38.82
C THR A 861 -37.47 33.46 38.99
N SER A 862 -37.31 32.83 40.16
CA SER A 862 -37.99 31.59 40.54
C SER A 862 -39.49 31.80 40.81
N GLN A 863 -40.27 30.71 40.82
CA GLN A 863 -41.72 30.78 41.09
C GLN A 863 -42.04 31.39 42.47
N GLU A 864 -41.26 31.08 43.51
CA GLU A 864 -41.42 31.68 44.83
C GLU A 864 -41.10 33.18 44.85
N GLN A 865 -40.09 33.60 44.06
CA GLN A 865 -39.77 35.02 43.89
C GLN A 865 -40.86 35.73 43.11
N ARG A 866 -41.38 35.12 42.03
CA ARG A 866 -42.48 35.68 41.23
C ARG A 866 -43.75 35.84 42.04
N GLU A 867 -44.08 34.89 42.92
CA GLU A 867 -45.21 35.03 43.84
C GLU A 867 -45.03 36.24 44.78
N LYS A 868 -43.83 36.40 45.37
CA LYS A 868 -43.52 37.55 46.24
C LYS A 868 -43.59 38.86 45.48
N LEU A 869 -42.98 38.93 44.29
CA LEU A 869 -42.98 40.10 43.42
C LEU A 869 -44.40 40.43 42.94
N ALA A 870 -45.24 39.43 42.65
CA ALA A 870 -46.64 39.66 42.28
C ALA A 870 -47.45 40.30 43.41
N LYS A 871 -47.24 39.84 44.65
CA LYS A 871 -47.86 40.45 45.86
C LYS A 871 -47.36 41.87 46.06
N GLU A 872 -46.04 42.09 46.01
CA GLU A 872 -45.42 43.41 46.18
C GLU A 872 -45.87 44.41 45.09
N LEU A 873 -45.94 43.97 43.83
CA LEU A 873 -46.43 44.77 42.71
C LEU A 873 -47.91 45.15 42.86
N THR A 874 -48.70 44.29 43.51
CA THR A 874 -50.13 44.54 43.78
C THR A 874 -50.33 45.50 44.93
N GLU A 875 -49.52 45.40 45.99
CA GLU A 875 -49.63 46.22 47.20
C GLU A 875 -49.01 47.61 47.05
N THR A 876 -47.85 47.72 46.39
CA THR A 876 -47.05 48.96 46.32
C THR A 876 -47.04 49.61 44.94
N GLY A 877 -47.47 48.88 43.89
CA GLY A 877 -47.51 49.35 42.50
C GLY A 877 -46.16 49.38 41.78
N LYS A 878 -45.06 49.02 42.46
CA LYS A 878 -43.70 48.95 41.91
C LYS A 878 -42.92 47.81 42.58
N ILE A 879 -41.98 47.22 41.87
CA ILE A 879 -41.03 46.24 42.42
C ILE A 879 -39.61 46.70 42.15
N VAL A 880 -38.68 46.33 43.02
CA VAL A 880 -37.25 46.60 42.83
C VAL A 880 -36.53 45.28 42.66
N LEU A 881 -35.89 45.10 41.50
CA LEU A 881 -35.12 43.90 41.18
C LEU A 881 -33.62 44.24 41.18
N ASP A 882 -32.81 43.43 41.85
CA ASP A 882 -31.36 43.52 41.75
C ASP A 882 -30.91 42.97 40.38
N VAL A 883 -30.25 43.80 39.58
CA VAL A 883 -29.81 43.46 38.22
C VAL A 883 -28.34 43.78 38.07
N GLU A 884 -27.52 42.75 37.86
CA GLU A 884 -26.11 42.95 37.57
C GLU A 884 -25.92 43.57 36.16
N GLY A 885 -25.09 44.61 36.07
CA GLY A 885 -24.73 45.26 34.80
C GLY A 885 -25.49 46.54 34.46
N ILE A 886 -26.40 47.02 35.33
CA ILE A 886 -26.98 48.37 35.23
C ILE A 886 -26.29 49.34 36.19
N ALA A 887 -26.28 50.64 35.87
CA ALA A 887 -25.50 51.66 36.59
C ALA A 887 -25.79 51.75 38.10
N ASP A 888 -27.03 51.50 38.52
CA ASP A 888 -27.49 51.59 39.92
C ASP A 888 -27.63 50.21 40.60
N GLY A 889 -27.31 49.11 39.91
CA GLY A 889 -27.46 47.72 40.39
C GLY A 889 -28.91 47.27 40.70
N LYS A 890 -29.89 48.19 40.64
CA LYS A 890 -31.31 47.96 40.97
C LYS A 890 -32.22 48.55 39.91
N ALA A 891 -33.18 47.76 39.42
CA ALA A 891 -34.18 48.15 38.45
C ALA A 891 -35.55 48.28 39.13
N THR A 892 -36.14 49.48 39.11
CA THR A 892 -37.50 49.72 39.60
C THR A 892 -38.49 49.53 38.47
N ILE A 893 -39.37 48.54 38.58
CA ILE A 893 -40.34 48.14 37.56
C ILE A 893 -41.74 48.47 38.08
N ASP A 894 -42.53 49.21 37.31
CA ASP A 894 -43.88 49.59 37.68
C ASP A 894 -44.94 48.62 37.12
N LYS A 895 -46.12 48.62 37.75
CA LYS A 895 -47.29 47.80 37.38
C LYS A 895 -47.84 48.09 35.97
N ASP A 896 -47.53 49.23 35.39
CA ASP A 896 -47.93 49.55 34.01
C ASP A 896 -47.00 48.90 32.98
N SER A 897 -45.78 48.53 33.38
CA SER A 897 -44.74 47.96 32.51
C SER A 897 -44.70 46.43 32.51
N VAL A 898 -45.11 45.80 33.62
CA VAL A 898 -45.09 44.34 33.83
C VAL A 898 -46.33 43.89 34.61
N ALA A 899 -46.90 42.74 34.24
CA ALA A 899 -47.88 42.02 35.04
C ALA A 899 -47.31 40.64 35.44
N ILE A 900 -47.53 40.22 36.69
CA ILE A 900 -47.15 38.88 37.17
C ILE A 900 -48.43 38.21 37.66
N GLU A 901 -48.88 37.18 36.94
CA GLU A 901 -50.18 36.54 37.16
C GLU A 901 -50.04 35.03 37.34
N PHE A 902 -50.82 34.47 38.27
CA PHE A 902 -50.93 33.03 38.42
C PHE A 902 -51.83 32.46 37.31
N ARG A 903 -51.29 31.56 36.49
CA ARG A 903 -52.02 30.93 35.38
C ARG A 903 -51.90 29.42 35.42
N LYS A 904 -52.97 28.76 34.99
CA LYS A 904 -53.00 27.32 34.74
C LYS A 904 -52.85 27.10 33.23
N ARG A 905 -51.75 26.49 32.80
CA ARG A 905 -51.55 26.08 31.40
C ARG A 905 -51.74 24.58 31.30
N VAL A 906 -52.55 24.15 30.34
CA VAL A 906 -52.68 22.73 30.00
C VAL A 906 -51.71 22.44 28.86
N GLU A 907 -50.73 21.59 29.11
CA GLU A 907 -49.84 21.06 28.09
C GLU A 907 -50.35 19.70 27.60
N ASN A 908 -50.68 19.63 26.32
CA ASN A 908 -51.08 18.38 25.65
C ASN A 908 -49.90 17.70 24.95
N THR A 909 -48.73 18.34 24.93
CA THR A 909 -47.57 17.90 24.17
C THR A 909 -46.30 18.14 24.98
N ARG A 910 -45.47 17.11 25.09
CA ARG A 910 -44.12 17.19 25.65
C ARG A 910 -43.13 17.44 24.52
N GLU A 911 -42.22 18.38 24.73
CA GLU A 911 -41.10 18.65 23.82
C GLU A 911 -39.79 18.25 24.49
N PHE A 912 -38.96 17.47 23.81
CA PHE A 912 -37.65 17.06 24.34
C PHE A 912 -36.61 16.91 23.23
N THR A 913 -35.33 17.00 23.60
CA THR A 913 -34.21 16.67 22.69
C THR A 913 -33.83 15.21 22.92
N PRO A 914 -33.87 14.35 21.89
CA PRO A 914 -33.61 12.93 22.09
C PRO A 914 -32.13 12.67 22.43
N ASN A 915 -31.90 11.63 23.22
CA ASN A 915 -30.57 11.08 23.41
C ASN A 915 -30.18 10.20 22.21
N VAL A 916 -28.89 10.00 22.00
CA VAL A 916 -28.38 9.21 20.87
C VAL A 916 -27.44 8.11 21.34
N ILE A 917 -27.73 6.87 20.91
CA ILE A 917 -26.77 5.75 20.98
C ILE A 917 -26.12 5.59 19.61
N GLU A 918 -24.80 5.63 19.58
CA GLU A 918 -23.99 5.59 18.36
C GLU A 918 -23.10 4.34 18.30
N PRO A 919 -23.48 3.32 17.53
CA PRO A 919 -22.57 2.30 17.01
C PRO A 919 -21.79 2.81 15.78
N SER A 920 -20.48 3.01 15.92
CA SER A 920 -19.57 3.49 14.86
C SER A 920 -18.57 2.41 14.43
N PHE A 921 -18.67 1.91 13.20
CA PHE A 921 -17.90 0.77 12.68
C PHE A 921 -16.76 1.21 11.76
N GLY A 922 -15.52 0.93 12.15
CA GLY A 922 -14.33 1.12 11.30
C GLY A 922 -14.13 -0.05 10.33
N ILE A 923 -14.81 -0.05 9.17
CA ILE A 923 -14.82 -1.18 8.23
C ILE A 923 -13.41 -1.63 7.81
N GLY A 924 -12.46 -0.70 7.63
CA GLY A 924 -11.07 -1.04 7.31
C GLY A 924 -10.36 -1.85 8.40
N ARG A 925 -10.58 -1.50 9.67
CA ARG A 925 -10.01 -2.21 10.83
C ARG A 925 -10.64 -3.59 11.01
N ILE A 926 -11.96 -3.67 10.83
CA ILE A 926 -12.72 -4.95 10.85
C ILE A 926 -12.18 -5.87 9.75
N LEU A 927 -12.05 -5.37 8.52
CA LEU A 927 -11.56 -6.15 7.38
C LEU A 927 -10.15 -6.70 7.64
N TYR A 928 -9.22 -5.89 8.15
CA TYR A 928 -7.86 -6.34 8.43
C TYR A 928 -7.82 -7.39 9.55
N SER A 929 -8.53 -7.15 10.64
CA SER A 929 -8.60 -8.07 11.78
C SER A 929 -9.23 -9.40 11.38
N LEU A 930 -10.30 -9.36 10.59
CA LEU A 930 -10.95 -10.53 10.02
C LEU A 930 -9.97 -11.38 9.19
N ILE A 931 -9.14 -10.74 8.36
CA ILE A 931 -8.12 -11.43 7.57
C ILE A 931 -7.12 -12.16 8.46
N GLU A 932 -6.60 -11.51 9.50
CA GLU A 932 -5.67 -12.16 10.44
C GLU A 932 -6.33 -13.34 11.16
N HIS A 933 -7.57 -13.18 11.63
CA HIS A 933 -8.30 -14.23 12.35
C HIS A 933 -8.60 -15.45 11.47
N ASN A 934 -8.81 -15.24 10.17
CA ASN A 934 -9.16 -16.30 9.23
C ASN A 934 -7.96 -16.92 8.51
N TYR A 935 -6.75 -16.41 8.72
CA TYR A 935 -5.56 -16.92 8.06
C TYR A 935 -4.98 -18.16 8.78
N TRP A 936 -4.55 -19.15 8.01
CA TRP A 936 -3.76 -20.29 8.46
C TRP A 936 -3.01 -20.94 7.29
N THR A 937 -2.21 -21.98 7.55
CA THR A 937 -1.43 -22.68 6.51
C THR A 937 -1.72 -24.17 6.50
N ARG A 938 -1.66 -24.82 5.33
CA ARG A 938 -1.94 -26.27 5.23
C ARG A 938 -0.98 -27.16 6.02
N ALA A 939 0.17 -26.65 6.44
CA ALA A 939 1.05 -27.39 7.35
C ALA A 939 0.41 -27.68 8.71
N SER A 940 -0.56 -26.88 9.15
CA SER A 940 -1.35 -27.19 10.35
C SER A 940 -2.07 -28.54 10.26
N ASP A 941 -2.38 -28.98 9.04
CA ASP A 941 -3.06 -30.26 8.77
C ASP A 941 -2.09 -31.31 8.18
N GLY A 942 -0.78 -31.17 8.39
CA GLY A 942 0.24 -32.09 7.86
C GLY A 942 0.57 -31.89 6.37
N GLY A 943 0.12 -30.79 5.77
CA GLY A 943 0.40 -30.39 4.40
C GLY A 943 1.63 -29.49 4.21
N ASP A 944 1.68 -28.79 3.08
CA ASP A 944 2.80 -27.92 2.67
C ASP A 944 2.71 -26.54 3.36
N GLU A 945 3.76 -26.15 4.10
CA GLU A 945 3.89 -24.86 4.81
C GLU A 945 3.74 -23.64 3.90
N SER A 946 3.99 -23.78 2.60
CA SER A 946 3.89 -22.68 1.65
C SER A 946 2.46 -22.35 1.20
N ARG A 947 1.47 -23.17 1.58
CA ARG A 947 0.06 -23.01 1.14
C ARG A 947 -0.77 -22.31 2.20
N GLY A 948 -0.91 -21.00 2.06
CA GLY A 948 -1.82 -20.19 2.88
C GLY A 948 -3.30 -20.43 2.53
N VAL A 949 -4.16 -20.23 3.52
CA VAL A 949 -5.62 -20.34 3.40
C VAL A 949 -6.26 -19.16 4.13
N LEU A 950 -7.24 -18.52 3.50
CA LEU A 950 -8.11 -17.54 4.15
C LEU A 950 -9.51 -18.13 4.33
N SER A 951 -9.87 -18.41 5.58
CA SER A 951 -11.10 -19.13 5.91
C SER A 951 -12.38 -18.29 5.98
N PHE A 952 -12.56 -17.32 5.08
CA PHE A 952 -13.76 -16.49 5.08
C PHE A 952 -15.05 -17.33 5.00
N PRO A 953 -16.09 -16.99 5.77
CA PRO A 953 -17.42 -17.56 5.59
C PRO A 953 -17.94 -17.34 4.16
N PRO A 954 -18.71 -18.28 3.58
CA PRO A 954 -19.23 -18.13 2.22
C PRO A 954 -20.03 -16.84 2.00
N THR A 955 -20.73 -16.35 3.02
CA THR A 955 -21.50 -15.10 3.00
C THR A 955 -20.64 -13.88 2.65
N VAL A 956 -19.40 -13.80 3.15
CA VAL A 956 -18.51 -12.64 2.94
C VAL A 956 -17.36 -12.89 1.95
N ALA A 957 -17.07 -14.15 1.62
CA ALA A 957 -15.94 -14.50 0.76
C ALA A 957 -15.94 -13.72 -0.59
N PRO A 958 -14.78 -13.21 -1.07
CA PRO A 958 -14.71 -12.35 -2.26
C PRO A 958 -15.27 -12.99 -3.54
N THR A 959 -14.90 -14.25 -3.75
CA THR A 959 -15.41 -15.10 -4.83
C THR A 959 -16.01 -16.33 -4.15
N LYS A 960 -17.22 -16.73 -4.52
CA LYS A 960 -17.93 -17.82 -3.84
C LYS A 960 -17.52 -19.18 -4.39
N VAL A 961 -17.37 -19.28 -5.71
CA VAL A 961 -17.10 -20.55 -6.40
C VAL A 961 -15.94 -20.44 -7.37
N LEU A 962 -14.98 -21.35 -7.27
CA LEU A 962 -13.97 -21.60 -8.28
C LEU A 962 -14.46 -22.68 -9.26
N LEU A 963 -14.46 -22.40 -10.56
CA LEU A 963 -14.72 -23.37 -11.63
C LEU A 963 -13.38 -23.85 -12.20
N VAL A 964 -13.11 -25.16 -12.14
CA VAL A 964 -11.84 -25.75 -12.59
C VAL A 964 -12.09 -26.92 -13.54
N PRO A 965 -11.73 -26.84 -14.82
CA PRO A 965 -11.69 -28.02 -15.66
C PRO A 965 -10.52 -28.92 -15.23
N LEU A 966 -10.70 -30.24 -15.21
CA LEU A 966 -9.68 -31.19 -14.77
C LEU A 966 -8.35 -31.03 -15.53
N SER A 967 -8.44 -30.77 -16.83
CA SER A 967 -7.29 -30.53 -17.72
C SER A 967 -7.63 -29.47 -18.78
N SER A 968 -6.68 -29.18 -19.67
CA SER A 968 -6.87 -28.26 -20.80
C SER A 968 -7.65 -28.87 -21.98
N ASN A 969 -8.31 -30.02 -21.78
CA ASN A 969 -9.09 -30.66 -22.83
C ASN A 969 -10.22 -29.71 -23.32
N PRO A 970 -10.30 -29.38 -24.62
CA PRO A 970 -11.33 -28.51 -25.18
C PRO A 970 -12.76 -28.95 -24.88
N GLN A 971 -13.00 -30.25 -24.66
CA GLN A 971 -14.33 -30.80 -24.36
C GLN A 971 -14.94 -30.26 -23.07
N PHE A 972 -14.14 -29.77 -22.12
CA PHE A 972 -14.64 -29.18 -20.88
C PHE A 972 -15.16 -27.74 -21.06
N LYS A 973 -14.73 -27.03 -22.11
CA LYS A 973 -15.05 -25.60 -22.29
C LYS A 973 -16.56 -25.31 -22.35
N PRO A 974 -17.39 -26.08 -23.10
CA PRO A 974 -18.84 -25.85 -23.13
C PRO A 974 -19.49 -26.02 -21.75
N ALA A 975 -19.11 -27.07 -21.01
CA ALA A 975 -19.65 -27.34 -19.67
C ALA A 975 -19.27 -26.24 -18.67
N VAL A 976 -18.00 -25.83 -18.64
CA VAL A 976 -17.52 -24.73 -17.78
C VAL A 976 -18.24 -23.42 -18.12
N LYS A 977 -18.44 -23.11 -19.41
CA LYS A 977 -19.16 -21.91 -19.85
C LYS A 977 -20.63 -21.94 -19.40
N ALA A 978 -21.31 -23.08 -19.57
CA ALA A 978 -22.70 -23.25 -19.15
C ALA A 978 -22.86 -23.10 -17.61
N LEU A 979 -21.97 -23.73 -16.83
CA LEU A 979 -21.94 -23.61 -15.37
C LEU A 979 -21.70 -22.17 -14.91
N SER A 980 -20.75 -21.47 -15.53
CA SER A 980 -20.47 -20.06 -15.22
C SER A 980 -21.69 -19.17 -15.50
N GLN A 981 -22.44 -19.43 -16.57
CA GLN A 981 -23.68 -18.72 -16.87
C GLN A 981 -24.77 -19.00 -15.84
N LYS A 982 -24.94 -20.26 -15.42
CA LYS A 982 -25.92 -20.65 -14.40
C LYS A 982 -25.62 -20.03 -13.04
N LEU A 983 -24.37 -20.09 -12.57
CA LEU A 983 -23.95 -19.42 -11.33
C LEU A 983 -24.19 -17.92 -11.38
N ARG A 984 -23.94 -17.28 -12.53
CA ARG A 984 -24.23 -15.86 -12.73
C ARG A 984 -25.73 -15.56 -12.65
N SER A 985 -26.59 -16.39 -13.25
CA SER A 985 -28.06 -16.22 -13.13
C SER A 985 -28.58 -16.42 -11.71
N LEU A 986 -27.86 -17.16 -10.88
CA LEU A 986 -28.16 -17.33 -9.46
C LEU A 986 -27.61 -16.20 -8.58
N GLY A 987 -26.90 -15.21 -9.15
CA GLY A 987 -26.23 -14.16 -8.38
C GLY A 987 -24.98 -14.62 -7.63
N VAL A 988 -24.45 -15.81 -7.95
CA VAL A 988 -23.29 -16.39 -7.27
C VAL A 988 -22.00 -15.99 -7.99
N SER A 989 -21.17 -15.20 -7.30
CA SER A 989 -19.85 -14.80 -7.81
C SER A 989 -18.95 -16.02 -8.01
N SER A 990 -18.45 -16.20 -9.23
CA SER A 990 -17.60 -17.33 -9.61
C SER A 990 -16.41 -16.92 -10.47
N ARG A 991 -15.33 -17.69 -10.38
CA ARG A 991 -14.10 -17.50 -11.17
C ARG A 991 -13.72 -18.79 -11.89
N VAL A 992 -13.35 -18.70 -13.16
CA VAL A 992 -12.79 -19.82 -13.91
C VAL A 992 -11.26 -19.79 -13.80
N ASP A 993 -10.63 -20.92 -13.48
CA ASP A 993 -9.18 -21.13 -13.62
C ASP A 993 -8.90 -22.29 -14.57
N ASP A 994 -8.76 -21.96 -15.86
CA ASP A 994 -8.39 -22.87 -16.94
C ASP A 994 -6.89 -22.78 -17.29
N SER A 995 -6.07 -22.24 -16.37
CA SER A 995 -4.62 -22.15 -16.57
C SER A 995 -3.98 -23.52 -16.72
N SER A 996 -2.81 -23.57 -17.37
CA SER A 996 -2.01 -24.80 -17.55
C SER A 996 -1.42 -25.37 -16.24
N ALA A 997 -1.75 -24.78 -15.08
CA ALA A 997 -1.31 -25.25 -13.78
C ALA A 997 -2.07 -26.53 -13.35
N SER A 998 -1.41 -27.39 -12.58
CA SER A 998 -2.08 -28.55 -11.98
C SER A 998 -3.29 -28.14 -11.15
N ILE A 999 -4.30 -29.02 -11.07
CA ILE A 999 -5.54 -28.76 -10.32
C ILE A 999 -5.26 -28.37 -8.87
N GLY A 1000 -4.31 -29.04 -8.20
CA GLY A 1000 -3.91 -28.71 -6.84
C GLY A 1000 -3.31 -27.31 -6.70
N LYS A 1001 -2.57 -26.82 -7.71
CA LYS A 1001 -2.02 -25.46 -7.74
C LYS A 1001 -3.11 -24.42 -7.99
N ARG A 1002 -4.12 -24.74 -8.81
CA ARG A 1002 -5.30 -23.90 -9.04
C ARG A 1002 -6.15 -23.77 -7.76
N TYR A 1003 -6.37 -24.87 -7.04
CA TYR A 1003 -6.99 -24.83 -5.71
C TYR A 1003 -6.19 -24.00 -4.72
N SER A 1004 -4.90 -24.29 -4.56
CA SER A 1004 -4.04 -23.55 -3.61
C SER A 1004 -4.02 -22.04 -3.84
N ARG A 1005 -4.03 -21.58 -5.11
CA ARG A 1005 -4.12 -20.14 -5.42
C ARG A 1005 -5.43 -19.50 -4.96
N ASN A 1006 -6.52 -20.24 -5.02
CA ASN A 1006 -7.86 -19.77 -4.65
C ASN A 1006 -8.15 -19.93 -3.16
N ASP A 1007 -7.55 -20.93 -2.51
CA ASP A 1007 -7.55 -21.06 -1.05
C ASP A 1007 -6.90 -19.79 -0.41
N GLU A 1008 -5.81 -19.27 -1.00
CA GLU A 1008 -5.19 -18.00 -0.59
C GLU A 1008 -6.04 -16.75 -0.90
N LEU A 1009 -7.00 -16.85 -1.82
CA LEU A 1009 -7.98 -15.78 -2.10
C LEU A 1009 -9.22 -15.91 -1.20
N GLY A 1010 -9.30 -16.98 -0.41
CA GLY A 1010 -10.42 -17.31 0.45
C GLY A 1010 -11.67 -17.76 -0.29
N THR A 1011 -11.55 -18.26 -1.53
CA THR A 1011 -12.67 -18.85 -2.28
C THR A 1011 -13.13 -20.13 -1.56
N PRO A 1012 -14.36 -20.18 -1.01
CA PRO A 1012 -14.78 -21.25 -0.10
C PRO A 1012 -15.15 -22.54 -0.84
N LEU A 1013 -15.64 -22.45 -2.08
CA LEU A 1013 -16.14 -23.60 -2.83
C LEU A 1013 -15.42 -23.76 -4.17
N GLY A 1014 -15.20 -25.00 -4.59
CA GLY A 1014 -14.63 -25.34 -5.89
C GLY A 1014 -15.45 -26.37 -6.63
N ILE A 1015 -15.77 -26.13 -7.89
CA ILE A 1015 -16.39 -27.11 -8.79
C ILE A 1015 -15.33 -27.66 -9.74
N THR A 1016 -15.17 -28.99 -9.76
CA THR A 1016 -14.35 -29.66 -10.77
C THR A 1016 -15.23 -30.16 -11.91
N VAL A 1017 -14.87 -29.81 -13.14
CA VAL A 1017 -15.46 -30.40 -14.36
C VAL A 1017 -14.49 -31.44 -14.90
N ASP A 1018 -14.89 -32.70 -14.89
CA ASP A 1018 -14.08 -33.83 -15.32
C ASP A 1018 -14.74 -34.65 -16.44
N PHE A 1019 -14.13 -35.77 -16.82
CA PHE A 1019 -14.64 -36.62 -17.89
C PHE A 1019 -15.98 -37.26 -17.53
N GLN A 1020 -16.21 -37.58 -16.25
CA GLN A 1020 -17.49 -38.11 -15.80
C GLN A 1020 -18.58 -37.04 -15.93
N THR A 1021 -18.28 -35.75 -15.72
CA THR A 1021 -19.23 -34.66 -16.00
C THR A 1021 -19.73 -34.66 -17.44
N LEU A 1022 -18.90 -35.05 -18.40
CA LEU A 1022 -19.30 -35.14 -19.81
C LEU A 1022 -20.17 -36.35 -20.12
N GLN A 1023 -20.17 -37.38 -19.26
CA GLN A 1023 -20.92 -38.61 -19.44
C GLN A 1023 -22.29 -38.55 -18.77
N ASP A 1024 -22.35 -38.16 -17.49
CA ASP A 1024 -23.56 -38.23 -16.67
C ASP A 1024 -24.08 -36.85 -16.22
N GLY A 1025 -23.37 -35.76 -16.54
CA GLY A 1025 -23.76 -34.40 -16.15
C GLY A 1025 -23.54 -34.07 -14.66
N SER A 1026 -22.99 -34.99 -13.87
CA SER A 1026 -22.68 -34.77 -12.46
C SER A 1026 -21.42 -33.91 -12.30
N ILE A 1027 -21.33 -33.16 -11.21
CA ILE A 1027 -20.19 -32.29 -10.91
C ILE A 1027 -19.71 -32.50 -9.47
N THR A 1028 -18.40 -32.33 -9.27
CA THR A 1028 -17.79 -32.44 -7.95
C THR A 1028 -17.69 -31.07 -7.30
N LEU A 1029 -18.21 -30.94 -6.08
CA LEU A 1029 -18.08 -29.76 -5.22
C LEU A 1029 -17.04 -30.04 -4.12
N ARG A 1030 -16.09 -29.13 -3.97
CA ARG A 1030 -15.01 -29.14 -2.98
C ARG A 1030 -15.21 -28.01 -1.98
N ASP A 1031 -15.02 -28.29 -0.70
CA ASP A 1031 -14.83 -27.28 0.33
C ASP A 1031 -13.36 -26.87 0.48
N ARG A 1032 -13.14 -25.57 0.66
CA ARG A 1032 -11.81 -25.01 0.91
C ARG A 1032 -11.21 -25.58 2.17
N ASP A 1033 -11.87 -25.51 3.31
CA ASP A 1033 -11.21 -25.72 4.60
C ASP A 1033 -10.85 -27.18 4.83
N SER A 1034 -11.83 -28.08 4.69
CA SER A 1034 -11.67 -29.52 4.86
C SER A 1034 -11.03 -30.21 3.66
N THR A 1035 -11.05 -29.58 2.48
CA THR A 1035 -10.67 -30.17 1.18
C THR A 1035 -11.53 -31.37 0.74
N THR A 1036 -12.57 -31.70 1.52
CA THR A 1036 -13.49 -32.79 1.23
C THR A 1036 -14.33 -32.49 0.00
N GLN A 1037 -14.76 -33.54 -0.69
CA GLN A 1037 -15.45 -33.44 -1.96
C GLN A 1037 -16.72 -34.29 -1.95
N VAL A 1038 -17.79 -33.73 -2.50
CA VAL A 1038 -19.05 -34.41 -2.77
C VAL A 1038 -19.38 -34.34 -4.25
N ARG A 1039 -20.11 -35.33 -4.76
CA ARG A 1039 -20.50 -35.40 -6.17
C ARG A 1039 -21.98 -35.70 -6.28
N ALA A 1040 -22.68 -34.89 -7.05
CA ALA A 1040 -24.09 -35.08 -7.35
C ALA A 1040 -24.44 -34.45 -8.71
N GLU A 1041 -25.70 -34.60 -9.11
CA GLU A 1041 -26.27 -33.90 -10.26
C GLU A 1041 -26.11 -32.39 -10.11
N GLU A 1042 -25.94 -31.71 -11.24
CA GLU A 1042 -25.67 -30.28 -11.32
C GLU A 1042 -26.65 -29.42 -10.48
N SER A 1043 -27.95 -29.69 -10.58
CA SER A 1043 -29.01 -28.95 -9.86
C SER A 1043 -28.83 -29.00 -8.34
N LYS A 1044 -28.60 -30.20 -7.79
CA LYS A 1044 -28.39 -30.40 -6.35
C LYS A 1044 -27.14 -29.67 -5.85
N ILE A 1045 -26.08 -29.64 -6.65
CA ILE A 1045 -24.85 -28.91 -6.31
C ILE A 1045 -25.08 -27.40 -6.35
N LEU A 1046 -25.83 -26.89 -7.33
CA LEU A 1046 -26.17 -25.47 -7.38
C LEU A 1046 -27.06 -25.05 -6.19
N ASP A 1047 -28.02 -25.88 -5.77
CA ASP A 1047 -28.85 -25.64 -4.58
C ASP A 1047 -28.01 -25.65 -3.30
N ALA A 1048 -27.07 -26.59 -3.18
CA ALA A 1048 -26.12 -26.65 -2.08
C ALA A 1048 -25.27 -25.38 -2.01
N ILE A 1049 -24.68 -24.95 -3.13
CA ILE A 1049 -23.90 -23.70 -3.22
C ILE A 1049 -24.74 -22.51 -2.78
N LYS A 1050 -25.98 -22.40 -3.26
CA LYS A 1050 -26.87 -21.31 -2.88
C LYS A 1050 -27.13 -21.29 -1.37
N SER A 1051 -27.45 -22.45 -0.78
CA SER A 1051 -27.69 -22.55 0.66
C SER A 1051 -26.47 -22.17 1.52
N LEU A 1052 -25.27 -22.50 1.06
CA LEU A 1052 -24.01 -22.12 1.72
C LEU A 1052 -23.75 -20.61 1.60
N VAL A 1053 -23.93 -20.04 0.42
CA VAL A 1053 -23.70 -18.60 0.15
C VAL A 1053 -24.72 -17.72 0.88
N ASP A 1054 -25.97 -18.16 0.98
CA ASP A 1054 -27.03 -17.47 1.72
C ASP A 1054 -26.86 -17.65 3.25
N GLY A 1055 -26.00 -18.58 3.69
CA GLY A 1055 -25.74 -18.88 5.09
C GLY A 1055 -26.85 -19.68 5.78
N SER A 1056 -27.72 -20.34 5.02
CA SER A 1056 -28.81 -21.18 5.56
C SER A 1056 -28.35 -22.59 5.93
N LYS A 1057 -27.26 -23.08 5.32
CA LYS A 1057 -26.58 -24.33 5.69
C LYS A 1057 -25.08 -24.10 5.85
N ASN A 1058 -24.44 -24.96 6.64
CA ASN A 1058 -22.97 -25.07 6.69
C ASN A 1058 -22.49 -26.26 5.84
N TRP A 1059 -21.17 -26.37 5.70
CA TRP A 1059 -20.57 -27.43 4.89
C TRP A 1059 -20.86 -28.83 5.46
N GLU A 1060 -20.83 -28.99 6.77
CA GLU A 1060 -21.08 -30.28 7.43
C GLU A 1060 -22.45 -30.85 7.08
N THR A 1061 -23.49 -30.01 7.09
CA THR A 1061 -24.83 -30.39 6.67
C THR A 1061 -24.85 -30.81 5.21
N VAL A 1062 -24.29 -30.00 4.30
CA VAL A 1062 -24.23 -30.30 2.86
C VAL A 1062 -23.47 -31.60 2.57
N ALA A 1063 -22.33 -31.81 3.25
CA ALA A 1063 -21.49 -32.99 3.08
C ALA A 1063 -22.16 -34.27 3.61
N SER A 1064 -23.13 -34.15 4.52
CA SER A 1064 -23.93 -35.29 5.02
C SER A 1064 -25.10 -35.67 4.09
N GLU A 1065 -25.61 -34.71 3.32
CA GLU A 1065 -26.75 -34.88 2.41
C GLU A 1065 -26.33 -35.39 1.02
N LEU A 1066 -25.08 -35.14 0.61
CA LEU A 1066 -24.58 -35.45 -0.72
C LEU A 1066 -23.56 -36.60 -0.71
N PRO A 1067 -23.51 -37.43 -1.77
CA PRO A 1067 -22.55 -38.52 -1.87
C PRO A 1067 -21.10 -38.02 -1.83
N LYS A 1068 -20.25 -38.65 -1.00
CA LYS A 1068 -18.81 -38.37 -0.98
C LYS A 1068 -18.16 -38.80 -2.29
N PHE A 1069 -17.20 -38.01 -2.75
CA PHE A 1069 -16.42 -38.33 -3.94
C PHE A 1069 -15.15 -39.09 -3.55
N GLU A 1070 -15.07 -40.38 -3.92
CA GLU A 1070 -13.94 -41.27 -3.58
C GLU A 1070 -12.93 -41.45 -4.73
N GLY A 1071 -13.27 -41.03 -5.96
CA GLY A 1071 -12.42 -41.13 -7.14
C GLY A 1071 -13.22 -41.12 -8.44
N GLN A 1072 -12.53 -41.09 -9.58
CA GLN A 1072 -13.17 -41.23 -10.90
C GLN A 1072 -13.37 -42.71 -11.22
N GLU A 1073 -14.57 -43.10 -11.65
CA GLU A 1073 -14.88 -44.47 -12.10
C GLU A 1073 -14.41 -44.77 -13.53
N VAL A 1074 -13.93 -43.75 -14.26
CA VAL A 1074 -13.57 -43.85 -15.68
C VAL A 1074 -12.06 -44.02 -15.85
N GLU A 1075 -11.61 -45.18 -16.35
CA GLU A 1075 -10.25 -45.34 -16.87
C GLU A 1075 -10.02 -44.40 -18.05
N VAL A 1076 -9.06 -43.47 -17.90
CA VAL A 1076 -8.63 -42.59 -18.98
C VAL A 1076 -7.91 -43.44 -20.02
N VAL A 1077 -8.58 -43.76 -21.13
CA VAL A 1077 -7.93 -44.36 -22.31
C VAL A 1077 -6.91 -43.37 -22.86
N ALA A 1078 -5.65 -43.54 -22.48
CA ALA A 1078 -4.55 -42.73 -22.97
C ALA A 1078 -4.43 -42.86 -24.50
N ARG A 1079 -4.54 -41.74 -25.21
CA ARG A 1079 -4.10 -41.57 -26.60
C ARG A 1079 -3.28 -40.30 -26.73
#